data_AF-A0A261G2A0-F1
#
_entry.id   AF-A0A261G2A0-F1
#
_cell.length_a   1.000
_cell.length_b   1.000
_cell.length_c   1.000
_cell.angle_alpha   90.00
_cell.angle_beta   90.00
_cell.angle_gamma   90.00
#
_symmetry.space_group_name_H-M   'P 1'
#
loop_
_entity.id
_entity.type
_entity.pdbx_description
1 polymer ?
#
loop_
_entity_poly.entity_id
_entity_poly.type
_entity_poly.pdbx_seq_one_letter_code
_entity_poly.pdbx_strand_id
1 'polypeptide(L)'
;MSTCVNRRYARILLSLFLCASAVMLGIPRIAHAATLTSSAQTCVANPMAASTPNGSSTGFTIFTFGDVDLENSEMEGSIAVGGTATFQSGTYDYPIMPGSTPSSTYAAPVIDGQPTRALFNNYNLASTRTPYVKSQGWTGASGASGYGKLVNSVSGLFAQYNNTGTQYGKNGQGYIKSDVNTWNGDASGVKENFTTASGESFTSMFPADKGTALLNQTGIWNMPTLSGNANEMAITLNTSGPNQITLNAIKSKFGTSVLPTKISIPGYSQKSPLIIKVQQSDIVDGTVSLPSYMYDANNAQYGSGSRYLLFDLSDISGSVSIKAAQSGNPLRGSIYAPNASVTLPSSNMAFEGQLIAKNFTNLNQGYEIHTNLFDGVLPTACPSTTANISLDTTVDGAVPTSSGQFVFDITRVSAPDGAADFAQQSVTNTKGSIDFGNVETYTTAGTYVYKVSEESPGSDYNPNSQVFYVTVVVSGSSTLSAVTQWYTDENMTQTVTSPTFANTTVPKVGGFDLTKKLIDSNGLLPSTVSPNYTITYSYNGSIQGTLTVKAGQTVAGPSTIPAGTVISFSEAMPANVTGAAWKLDSIPSITIAAGQTSHVTVTNELVPALVVLPNTGGAGIASWWPLFIISGFAALLAVGMLIQAQRSRPGT
;
A
#
# COMPACT_ATOMS: atom_id res chain seq x y z
N MET A 1 -69.94 37.55 8.78
CA MET A 1 -69.24 38.72 8.20
C MET A 1 -68.07 38.20 7.36
N SER A 2 -67.87 38.77 6.16
CA SER A 2 -66.71 38.74 5.23
C SER A 2 -65.61 37.67 5.35
N THR A 3 -65.07 37.00 4.30
CA THR A 3 -65.24 36.95 2.82
C THR A 3 -64.45 35.70 2.32
N CYS A 4 -64.92 34.82 1.43
CA CYS A 4 -64.78 34.83 -0.07
C CYS A 4 -63.32 35.00 -0.59
N VAL A 5 -62.76 34.26 -1.60
CA VAL A 5 -63.25 33.48 -2.77
C VAL A 5 -62.27 32.31 -3.13
N ASN A 6 -62.63 31.01 -3.08
CA ASN A 6 -62.94 30.04 -4.18
C ASN A 6 -61.93 29.87 -5.36
N ARG A 7 -61.52 28.61 -5.68
CA ARG A 7 -61.48 28.07 -7.08
C ARG A 7 -61.24 26.54 -7.18
N ARG A 8 -62.12 25.86 -7.92
CA ARG A 8 -61.94 24.51 -8.50
C ARG A 8 -61.33 24.62 -9.90
N TYR A 9 -60.65 23.59 -10.39
CA TYR A 9 -60.71 23.17 -11.81
C TYR A 9 -60.47 21.67 -11.96
N ALA A 10 -61.18 21.03 -12.89
CA ALA A 10 -61.05 19.61 -13.20
C ALA A 10 -61.48 19.32 -14.66
N ARG A 11 -60.79 18.34 -15.28
CA ARG A 11 -61.13 17.60 -16.52
C ARG A 11 -61.14 18.35 -17.87
N ILE A 12 -60.49 17.74 -18.87
CA ILE A 12 -61.13 17.09 -20.03
C ILE A 12 -60.13 16.10 -20.67
N LEU A 13 -60.63 15.02 -21.29
CA LEU A 13 -59.86 13.96 -21.95
C LEU A 13 -59.49 14.34 -23.39
N LEU A 14 -58.45 13.71 -23.95
CA LEU A 14 -58.59 13.04 -25.25
C LEU A 14 -57.68 11.82 -25.37
N SER A 15 -58.22 10.73 -25.94
CA SER A 15 -57.56 9.45 -26.14
C SER A 15 -57.10 9.26 -27.58
N LEU A 16 -55.88 8.75 -27.81
CA LEU A 16 -55.49 8.16 -29.08
C LEU A 16 -54.85 6.78 -28.87
N PHE A 17 -55.40 5.77 -29.53
CA PHE A 17 -54.72 4.50 -29.80
C PHE A 17 -53.62 4.73 -30.84
N LEU A 18 -52.45 4.11 -30.68
CA LEU A 18 -51.59 3.78 -31.82
C LEU A 18 -50.79 2.50 -31.58
N CYS A 19 -50.66 1.69 -32.62
CA CYS A 19 -50.05 0.37 -32.57
C CYS A 19 -48.52 0.39 -32.48
N ALA A 20 -48.00 -0.77 -32.07
CA ALA A 20 -46.60 -1.13 -31.96
C ALA A 20 -45.67 -0.66 -33.09
N SER A 21 -44.47 -0.21 -32.69
CA SER A 21 -43.21 -0.43 -33.40
C SER A 21 -42.08 -0.35 -32.38
N ALA A 22 -41.44 -1.48 -32.09
CA ALA A 22 -40.38 -1.55 -31.09
C ALA A 22 -39.06 -1.01 -31.68
N VAL A 23 -38.67 0.21 -31.28
CA VAL A 23 -37.30 0.71 -31.46
C VAL A 23 -36.59 0.60 -30.12
N MET A 24 -35.70 -0.38 -29.98
CA MET A 24 -34.79 -0.50 -28.84
C MET A 24 -33.72 0.60 -28.91
N LEU A 25 -34.10 1.81 -28.48
CA LEU A 25 -33.15 2.88 -28.17
C LEU A 25 -32.39 2.50 -26.90
N GLY A 26 -31.08 2.25 -27.04
CA GLY A 26 -30.20 2.00 -25.91
C GLY A 26 -30.12 3.23 -25.00
N ILE A 27 -30.80 3.17 -23.86
CA ILE A 27 -30.68 4.18 -22.81
C ILE A 27 -29.33 3.96 -22.11
N PRO A 28 -28.42 4.93 -22.08
CA PRO A 28 -27.20 4.80 -21.27
C PRO A 28 -27.60 4.67 -19.80
N ARG A 29 -27.16 3.59 -19.15
CA ARG A 29 -27.32 3.42 -17.70
C ARG A 29 -26.49 4.50 -17.00
N ILE A 30 -27.14 5.57 -16.55
CA ILE A 30 -26.53 6.51 -15.61
C ILE A 30 -26.32 5.75 -14.30
N ALA A 31 -25.10 5.28 -14.09
CA ALA A 31 -24.68 4.68 -12.83
C ALA A 31 -24.90 5.70 -11.71
N HIS A 32 -25.90 5.44 -10.86
CA HIS A 32 -26.04 6.17 -9.62
C HIS A 32 -24.90 5.73 -8.71
N ALA A 33 -23.82 6.51 -8.68
CA ALA A 33 -22.80 6.39 -7.66
C ALA A 33 -23.45 6.68 -6.31
N ALA A 34 -23.86 5.63 -5.60
CA ALA A 34 -24.24 5.73 -4.20
C ALA A 34 -22.99 6.15 -3.45
N THR A 35 -22.98 7.39 -2.93
CA THR A 35 -21.92 7.86 -2.04
C THR A 35 -22.05 7.13 -0.70
N LEU A 36 -21.48 5.93 -0.63
CA LEU A 36 -21.22 5.23 0.61
C LEU A 36 -20.25 6.09 1.43
N THR A 37 -20.79 6.78 2.44
CA THR A 37 -19.98 7.53 3.39
C THR A 37 -19.31 6.54 4.33
N SER A 38 -18.16 6.01 3.92
CA SER A 38 -17.32 5.20 4.81
C SER A 38 -16.96 6.02 6.05
N SER A 39 -17.20 5.49 7.24
CA SER A 39 -16.72 6.13 8.46
C SER A 39 -15.21 6.00 8.48
N ALA A 40 -14.52 7.11 8.16
CA ALA A 40 -13.06 7.15 8.18
C ALA A 40 -12.52 6.61 9.51
N GLN A 41 -11.68 5.58 9.43
CA GLN A 41 -11.07 4.94 10.59
C GLN A 41 -10.27 6.00 11.37
N THR A 42 -10.64 6.24 12.63
CA THR A 42 -9.99 7.25 13.47
C THR A 42 -8.98 6.59 14.39
N CYS A 43 -7.70 6.67 14.02
CA CYS A 43 -6.62 6.22 14.88
C CYS A 43 -6.22 7.32 15.86
N VAL A 44 -5.73 6.88 17.03
CA VAL A 44 -5.32 7.75 18.13
C VAL A 44 -3.99 7.26 18.70
N ALA A 45 -3.17 8.19 19.19
CA ALA A 45 -1.90 7.88 19.83
C ALA A 45 -1.70 8.73 21.09
N ASN A 46 -1.06 8.14 22.10
CA ASN A 46 -0.68 8.84 23.32
C ASN A 46 0.70 9.52 23.10
N PRO A 47 0.86 10.83 23.33
CA PRO A 47 2.15 11.51 23.16
C PRO A 47 3.24 11.00 24.13
N MET A 48 2.86 10.36 25.24
CA MET A 48 3.78 9.72 26.20
C MET A 48 4.13 8.26 25.85
N ALA A 49 3.69 7.73 24.71
CA ALA A 49 3.84 6.31 24.36
C ALA A 49 5.30 5.81 24.25
N ALA A 50 6.28 6.70 24.09
CA ALA A 50 7.71 6.33 24.13
C ALA A 50 8.13 5.65 25.44
N SER A 51 7.44 5.96 26.55
CA SER A 51 7.65 5.33 27.85
C SER A 51 7.03 3.94 28.00
N THR A 52 6.26 3.47 27.02
CA THR A 52 5.60 2.15 27.03
C THR A 52 6.43 1.16 26.21
N PRO A 53 7.00 0.12 26.82
CA PRO A 53 7.79 -0.88 26.09
C PRO A 53 7.02 -1.58 24.98
N ASN A 54 7.76 -2.10 24.00
CA ASN A 54 7.24 -2.96 22.96
C ASN A 54 6.57 -4.21 23.59
N GLY A 55 5.28 -4.40 23.32
CA GLY A 55 4.48 -5.49 23.90
C GLY A 55 3.90 -5.20 25.30
N SER A 56 4.16 -4.04 25.90
CA SER A 56 3.52 -3.63 27.15
C SER A 56 2.24 -2.82 26.92
N SER A 57 1.28 -2.97 27.83
CA SER A 57 0.06 -2.16 27.88
C SER A 57 0.18 -0.91 28.77
N THR A 58 1.32 -0.70 29.45
CA THR A 58 1.49 0.36 30.46
C THR A 58 2.88 0.96 30.42
N GLY A 59 2.98 2.27 30.55
CA GLY A 59 4.24 3.03 30.47
C GLY A 59 4.93 3.22 31.82
N PHE A 60 6.23 3.52 31.76
CA PHE A 60 7.01 3.92 32.93
C PHE A 60 6.56 5.29 33.46
N THR A 61 6.57 5.46 34.78
CA THR A 61 6.22 6.72 35.45
C THR A 61 7.27 7.79 35.17
N ILE A 62 8.55 7.42 35.32
CA ILE A 62 9.70 8.23 34.89
C ILE A 62 10.41 7.48 33.77
N PHE A 63 10.57 8.13 32.62
CA PHE A 63 11.33 7.63 31.48
C PHE A 63 12.35 8.69 31.03
N THR A 64 13.63 8.32 30.93
CA THR A 64 14.65 9.21 30.37
C THR A 64 15.42 8.56 29.23
N PHE A 65 15.79 9.36 28.23
CA PHE A 65 16.71 8.93 27.17
C PHE A 65 18.16 8.85 27.67
N GLY A 66 18.52 9.69 28.64
CA GLY A 66 19.82 9.81 29.28
C GLY A 66 19.75 9.62 30.80
N ASP A 67 20.58 10.37 31.52
CA ASP A 67 20.92 10.14 32.92
C ASP A 67 19.81 10.56 33.90
N VAL A 68 19.83 9.94 35.08
CA VAL A 68 18.95 10.24 36.21
C VAL A 68 19.77 10.41 37.49
N ASP A 69 19.44 11.44 38.27
CA ASP A 69 19.94 11.62 39.64
C ASP A 69 18.78 11.92 40.61
N LEU A 70 18.62 11.08 41.63
CA LEU A 70 17.51 11.13 42.58
C LEU A 70 18.02 11.31 44.02
N GLU A 71 17.69 12.47 44.61
CA GLU A 71 17.93 12.81 46.01
C GLU A 71 16.65 12.79 46.87
N ASN A 72 15.49 12.56 46.26
CA ASN A 72 14.20 12.58 46.95
C ASN A 72 13.99 11.31 47.81
N SER A 73 12.94 11.26 48.63
CA SER A 73 12.75 10.15 49.58
C SER A 73 12.49 8.81 48.90
N GLU A 74 11.53 8.75 47.99
CA GLU A 74 11.03 7.51 47.37
C GLU A 74 10.23 7.73 46.08
N MET A 75 9.90 6.63 45.40
CA MET A 75 9.02 6.60 44.23
C MET A 75 7.94 5.52 44.34
N GLU A 76 6.68 5.94 44.19
CA GLU A 76 5.59 5.10 43.72
C GLU A 76 5.52 5.13 42.18
N GLY A 77 5.21 4.00 41.56
CA GLY A 77 5.28 3.81 40.11
C GLY A 77 6.52 3.05 39.66
N SER A 78 7.00 3.35 38.46
CA SER A 78 8.17 2.68 37.87
C SER A 78 9.09 3.65 37.14
N ILE A 79 10.35 3.26 36.96
CA ILE A 79 11.39 4.06 36.32
C ILE A 79 12.14 3.29 35.23
N ALA A 80 12.38 3.94 34.09
CA ALA A 80 13.27 3.49 33.03
C ALA A 80 14.31 4.59 32.71
N VAL A 81 15.60 4.23 32.75
CA VAL A 81 16.72 5.17 32.59
C VAL A 81 17.61 4.74 31.43
N GLY A 82 17.58 5.50 30.33
CA GLY A 82 18.37 5.22 29.13
C GLY A 82 19.87 5.54 29.26
N GLY A 83 20.26 6.40 30.20
CA GLY A 83 21.65 6.67 30.56
C GLY A 83 22.09 5.90 31.79
N THR A 84 22.54 6.63 32.80
CA THR A 84 23.00 6.12 34.10
C THR A 84 22.05 6.56 35.20
N ALA A 85 21.56 5.61 36.00
CA ALA A 85 20.81 5.91 37.21
C ALA A 85 21.77 6.13 38.39
N THR A 86 21.64 7.28 39.05
CA THR A 86 22.36 7.63 40.29
C THR A 86 21.34 7.94 41.40
N PHE A 87 21.64 7.48 42.60
CA PHE A 87 20.81 7.71 43.79
C PHE A 87 21.67 8.33 44.89
N GLN A 88 21.33 9.53 45.31
CA GLN A 88 22.08 10.33 46.28
C GLN A 88 21.22 10.76 47.47
N SER A 89 21.83 11.39 48.47
CA SER A 89 21.18 12.09 49.59
C SER A 89 20.15 11.30 50.43
N GLY A 90 20.52 10.98 51.68
CA GLY A 90 19.64 10.37 52.68
C GLY A 90 20.25 9.17 53.40
N THR A 91 19.56 8.68 54.43
CA THR A 91 20.09 7.70 55.41
C THR A 91 19.67 6.25 55.14
N TYR A 92 18.73 6.02 54.23
CA TYR A 92 18.10 4.71 53.98
C TYR A 92 18.10 4.35 52.50
N ASP A 93 17.84 3.08 52.17
CA ASP A 93 17.54 2.62 50.81
C ASP A 93 16.51 3.56 50.11
N TYR A 94 16.63 3.75 48.80
CA TYR A 94 15.64 4.48 47.99
C TYR A 94 14.54 3.52 47.53
N PRO A 95 13.30 3.59 48.06
CA PRO A 95 12.22 2.70 47.68
C PRO A 95 11.68 3.01 46.28
N ILE A 96 11.45 1.96 45.49
CA ILE A 96 10.70 2.00 44.23
C ILE A 96 9.58 0.96 44.36
N MET A 97 8.32 1.37 44.32
CA MET A 97 7.17 0.52 44.72
C MET A 97 5.89 0.83 43.91
N PRO A 98 4.85 -0.02 43.90
CA PRO A 98 3.58 0.30 43.22
C PRO A 98 2.76 1.41 43.86
N GLY A 99 2.83 1.48 45.17
CA GLY A 99 2.05 2.37 46.01
C GLY A 99 2.10 1.89 47.46
N SER A 100 1.90 2.80 48.40
CA SER A 100 1.81 2.56 49.83
C SER A 100 0.48 1.89 50.24
N THR A 101 -0.52 1.84 49.34
CA THR A 101 -1.82 1.20 49.58
C THR A 101 -2.17 0.17 48.50
N PRO A 102 -2.82 -0.98 48.83
CA PRO A 102 -3.13 -2.06 47.87
C PRO A 102 -4.12 -1.70 46.73
N SER A 103 -4.62 -0.47 46.67
CA SER A 103 -5.58 0.00 45.65
C SER A 103 -4.95 0.58 44.39
N SER A 104 -3.61 0.56 44.26
CA SER A 104 -2.92 1.06 43.07
C SER A 104 -3.29 0.21 41.84
N THR A 105 -4.11 0.74 40.93
CA THR A 105 -4.46 0.11 39.63
C THR A 105 -3.30 0.15 38.61
N TYR A 106 -2.12 0.61 39.04
CA TYR A 106 -0.92 0.72 38.22
C TYR A 106 -0.19 -0.63 38.11
N ALA A 107 -0.31 -1.27 36.94
CA ALA A 107 0.51 -2.43 36.58
C ALA A 107 1.93 -1.99 36.22
N ALA A 108 2.94 -2.81 36.54
CA ALA A 108 4.31 -2.54 36.10
C ALA A 108 4.45 -2.78 34.57
N PRO A 109 5.20 -1.93 33.83
CA PRO A 109 5.51 -2.14 32.42
C PRO A 109 6.17 -3.50 32.17
N VAL A 110 6.04 -4.05 30.96
CA VAL A 110 6.54 -5.39 30.63
C VAL A 110 7.83 -5.28 29.81
N ILE A 111 8.90 -5.95 30.25
CA ILE A 111 10.19 -6.08 29.56
C ILE A 111 10.53 -7.58 29.52
N ASP A 112 10.85 -8.13 28.34
CA ASP A 112 11.13 -9.56 28.12
C ASP A 112 9.99 -10.49 28.63
N GLY A 113 8.73 -10.05 28.50
CA GLY A 113 7.57 -10.75 29.04
C GLY A 113 7.41 -10.70 30.57
N GLN A 114 8.28 -9.96 31.28
CA GLN A 114 8.26 -9.84 32.74
C GLN A 114 7.85 -8.42 33.21
N PRO A 115 6.93 -8.28 34.18
CA PRO A 115 6.60 -6.99 34.80
C PRO A 115 7.86 -6.39 35.44
N THR A 116 8.21 -5.15 35.11
CA THR A 116 9.50 -4.52 35.44
C THR A 116 9.23 -3.13 36.03
N ARG A 117 9.67 -2.90 37.27
CA ARG A 117 9.49 -1.63 37.98
C ARG A 117 10.68 -0.69 37.86
N ALA A 118 11.88 -1.23 37.75
CA ALA A 118 13.09 -0.45 37.55
C ALA A 118 13.86 -1.04 36.38
N LEU A 119 14.05 -0.27 35.32
CA LEU A 119 14.89 -0.63 34.17
C LEU A 119 16.02 0.39 34.05
N PHE A 120 17.24 -0.01 34.36
CA PHE A 120 18.40 0.85 34.22
C PHE A 120 19.25 0.39 33.04
N ASN A 121 19.59 1.29 32.10
CA ASN A 121 20.58 0.97 31.09
C ASN A 121 21.95 0.79 31.75
N ASN A 122 22.31 1.71 32.65
CA ASN A 122 23.48 1.65 33.52
C ASN A 122 23.13 2.10 34.95
N TYR A 123 23.88 1.63 35.95
CA TYR A 123 23.73 2.04 37.36
C TYR A 123 25.06 2.54 37.90
N ASN A 124 25.05 3.70 38.57
CA ASN A 124 26.22 4.31 39.16
C ASN A 124 26.57 3.62 40.49
N LEU A 125 27.63 2.81 40.50
CA LEU A 125 28.13 2.13 41.70
C LEU A 125 28.71 3.07 42.77
N ALA A 126 28.84 4.38 42.49
CA ALA A 126 29.18 5.41 43.47
C ALA A 126 27.94 6.12 44.07
N SER A 127 26.71 5.65 43.75
CA SER A 127 25.48 6.09 44.42
C SER A 127 25.61 5.97 45.94
N THR A 128 25.23 7.01 46.67
CA THR A 128 25.28 7.02 48.14
C THR A 128 24.05 6.39 48.78
N ARG A 129 23.01 6.08 47.99
CA ARG A 129 21.84 5.28 48.38
C ARG A 129 21.65 4.08 47.47
N THR A 130 21.12 3.00 48.06
CA THR A 130 20.77 1.76 47.35
C THR A 130 19.33 1.84 46.83
N PRO A 131 19.08 1.82 45.51
CA PRO A 131 17.73 1.63 44.98
C PRO A 131 17.18 0.26 45.39
N TYR A 132 15.94 0.24 45.87
CA TYR A 132 15.27 -0.93 46.43
C TYR A 132 13.86 -1.09 45.84
N VAL A 133 13.72 -2.07 44.95
CA VAL A 133 12.43 -2.50 44.41
C VAL A 133 11.65 -3.25 45.49
N LYS A 134 10.67 -2.58 46.10
CA LYS A 134 9.87 -3.12 47.20
C LYS A 134 8.61 -3.82 46.70
N SER A 135 8.32 -4.96 47.31
CA SER A 135 7.07 -5.70 47.14
C SER A 135 5.87 -4.97 47.75
N GLN A 136 6.05 -4.25 48.85
CA GLN A 136 4.98 -3.73 49.73
C GLN A 136 4.00 -4.82 50.19
N GLY A 137 4.50 -6.02 50.50
CA GLY A 137 3.69 -7.13 51.01
C GLY A 137 2.88 -7.89 49.96
N TRP A 138 2.95 -7.48 48.69
CA TRP A 138 2.43 -8.25 47.56
C TRP A 138 3.24 -9.54 47.39
N THR A 139 2.57 -10.70 47.36
CA THR A 139 3.22 -12.02 47.27
C THR A 139 2.96 -12.70 45.92
N GLY A 140 3.96 -13.43 45.42
CA GLY A 140 3.95 -14.09 44.10
C GLY A 140 4.62 -13.28 42.98
N ALA A 141 4.65 -13.83 41.76
CA ALA A 141 5.26 -13.20 40.56
C ALA A 141 4.44 -12.01 39.97
N SER A 142 3.72 -11.33 40.83
CA SER A 142 3.44 -9.88 40.86
C SER A 142 3.51 -9.07 39.55
N GLY A 143 2.39 -9.02 38.81
CA GLY A 143 2.12 -7.94 37.85
C GLY A 143 2.11 -6.54 38.48
N ALA A 144 1.85 -6.45 39.79
CA ALA A 144 1.81 -5.22 40.55
C ALA A 144 3.11 -4.87 41.28
N SER A 145 4.13 -5.72 41.39
CA SER A 145 5.40 -5.39 42.08
C SER A 145 6.57 -5.28 41.11
N GLY A 146 6.73 -6.23 40.19
CA GLY A 146 7.70 -6.16 39.09
C GLY A 146 9.18 -6.17 39.51
N TYR A 147 10.03 -6.57 38.57
CA TYR A 147 11.47 -6.77 38.79
C TYR A 147 12.27 -5.47 38.68
N GLY A 148 13.46 -5.46 39.28
CA GLY A 148 14.56 -4.58 38.89
C GLY A 148 15.41 -5.24 37.80
N LYS A 149 15.70 -4.54 36.71
CA LYS A 149 16.51 -4.99 35.58
C LYS A 149 17.60 -3.97 35.22
N LEU A 150 18.75 -4.48 34.79
CA LEU A 150 19.91 -3.76 34.30
C LEU A 150 20.22 -4.23 32.87
N VAL A 151 20.26 -3.34 31.89
CA VAL A 151 20.55 -3.71 30.49
C VAL A 151 22.03 -4.04 30.32
N ASN A 152 22.93 -3.10 30.65
CA ASN A 152 24.37 -3.32 30.57
C ASN A 152 24.91 -3.84 31.91
N SER A 153 25.08 -5.17 32.03
CA SER A 153 25.73 -5.75 33.20
C SER A 153 27.19 -5.32 33.29
N VAL A 154 27.58 -4.65 34.38
CA VAL A 154 28.98 -4.29 34.64
C VAL A 154 29.79 -5.57 34.93
N SER A 155 31.06 -5.62 34.51
CA SER A 155 31.93 -6.76 34.80
C SER A 155 32.26 -6.83 36.31
N GLY A 156 32.21 -8.03 36.87
CA GLY A 156 32.53 -8.25 38.29
C GLY A 156 31.43 -7.83 39.28
N LEU A 157 30.19 -7.66 38.84
CA LEU A 157 29.02 -7.67 39.75
C LEU A 157 28.83 -9.07 40.33
N PHE A 158 28.36 -9.13 41.58
CA PHE A 158 27.94 -10.35 42.26
C PHE A 158 26.52 -10.19 42.80
N ALA A 159 25.92 -11.32 43.12
CA ALA A 159 24.62 -11.39 43.77
C ALA A 159 24.74 -11.85 45.21
N GLN A 160 23.90 -11.32 46.10
CA GLN A 160 23.76 -11.76 47.48
C GLN A 160 22.30 -11.84 47.89
N TYR A 161 21.96 -12.77 48.78
CA TYR A 161 20.66 -12.84 49.44
C TYR A 161 20.83 -12.79 50.96
N ASN A 162 19.89 -12.12 51.62
CA ASN A 162 19.78 -12.05 53.07
C ASN A 162 18.32 -11.80 53.48
N ASN A 163 18.05 -11.63 54.78
CA ASN A 163 16.72 -11.42 55.34
C ASN A 163 15.99 -10.15 54.83
N THR A 164 16.63 -9.33 53.99
CA THR A 164 16.05 -8.10 53.40
C THR A 164 15.87 -8.16 51.88
N GLY A 165 15.98 -9.36 51.28
CA GLY A 165 15.77 -9.60 49.85
C GLY A 165 17.06 -9.90 49.08
N THR A 166 16.97 -9.86 47.76
CA THR A 166 18.09 -10.12 46.84
C THR A 166 18.79 -8.81 46.48
N GLN A 167 20.12 -8.85 46.39
CA GLN A 167 20.98 -7.72 46.06
C GLN A 167 21.88 -8.07 44.87
N TYR A 168 22.08 -7.11 43.97
CA TYR A 168 22.94 -7.23 42.79
C TYR A 168 23.83 -5.98 42.68
N GLY A 169 25.15 -6.13 42.76
CA GLY A 169 26.07 -4.99 42.91
C GLY A 169 27.53 -5.40 43.07
N LYS A 170 28.35 -4.56 43.72
CA LYS A 170 29.77 -4.83 43.92
C LYS A 170 30.25 -4.47 45.34
N ASN A 171 31.14 -5.30 45.89
CA ASN A 171 31.42 -5.25 47.32
C ASN A 171 32.19 -3.98 47.71
N GLY A 172 31.76 -3.33 48.79
CA GLY A 172 32.23 -2.00 49.19
C GLY A 172 31.81 -0.86 48.24
N GLN A 173 30.88 -1.11 47.32
CA GLN A 173 30.30 -0.13 46.39
C GLN A 173 28.76 -0.20 46.45
N GLY A 174 28.06 0.47 45.53
CA GLY A 174 26.61 0.43 45.42
C GLY A 174 26.03 -0.92 44.96
N TYR A 175 24.74 -1.12 45.29
CA TYR A 175 23.94 -2.27 44.89
C TYR A 175 22.57 -1.82 44.39
N ILE A 176 21.87 -2.70 43.67
CA ILE A 176 20.41 -2.68 43.49
C ILE A 176 19.83 -3.77 44.39
N LYS A 177 18.76 -3.46 45.13
CA LYS A 177 18.08 -4.38 46.05
C LYS A 177 16.66 -4.65 45.56
N SER A 178 16.12 -5.83 45.84
CA SER A 178 14.77 -6.21 45.44
C SER A 178 14.15 -7.28 46.35
N ASP A 179 12.87 -7.11 46.69
CA ASP A 179 12.04 -8.18 47.26
C ASP A 179 11.56 -9.17 46.19
N VAL A 180 11.52 -8.73 44.93
CA VAL A 180 10.76 -9.39 43.84
C VAL A 180 11.65 -10.28 42.99
N ASN A 181 12.91 -9.87 42.76
CA ASN A 181 13.89 -10.69 42.02
C ASN A 181 14.30 -11.89 42.90
N THR A 182 13.90 -13.10 42.51
CA THR A 182 14.12 -14.30 43.33
C THR A 182 15.59 -14.71 43.39
N TRP A 183 16.01 -15.20 44.55
CA TRP A 183 17.29 -15.86 44.75
C TRP A 183 17.17 -17.34 44.40
N ASN A 184 17.91 -17.80 43.39
CA ASN A 184 17.80 -19.17 42.86
C ASN A 184 18.80 -20.17 43.49
N GLY A 185 19.47 -19.81 44.59
CA GLY A 185 20.34 -20.72 45.34
C GLY A 185 21.84 -20.62 45.02
N ASP A 186 22.21 -20.15 43.83
CA ASP A 186 23.60 -19.88 43.44
C ASP A 186 23.79 -18.51 42.79
N ALA A 187 25.04 -18.05 42.71
CA ALA A 187 25.39 -16.72 42.21
C ALA A 187 25.27 -16.57 40.67
N SER A 188 25.17 -17.68 39.93
CA SER A 188 24.95 -17.70 38.48
C SER A 188 23.48 -17.43 38.13
N GLY A 189 22.55 -18.13 38.80
CA GLY A 189 21.11 -18.06 38.54
C GLY A 189 20.42 -16.75 38.95
N VAL A 190 21.14 -15.81 39.57
CA VAL A 190 20.60 -14.47 39.90
C VAL A 190 20.92 -13.44 38.82
N LYS A 191 21.97 -13.68 38.02
CA LYS A 191 22.28 -12.82 36.87
C LYS A 191 21.09 -12.77 35.90
N GLU A 192 20.50 -13.94 35.63
CA GLU A 192 19.34 -14.10 34.74
C GLU A 192 18.11 -13.27 35.16
N ASN A 193 17.93 -13.01 36.46
CA ASN A 193 16.78 -12.27 36.98
C ASN A 193 17.00 -10.75 37.06
N PHE A 194 18.24 -10.27 37.10
CA PHE A 194 18.56 -8.83 37.19
C PHE A 194 19.06 -8.24 35.86
N THR A 195 19.30 -9.05 34.82
CA THR A 195 19.63 -8.54 33.48
C THR A 195 18.50 -8.76 32.49
N THR A 196 18.44 -7.95 31.44
CA THR A 196 17.57 -8.21 30.28
C THR A 196 18.10 -9.37 29.43
N ALA A 197 17.32 -9.81 28.44
CA ALA A 197 17.77 -10.80 27.47
C ALA A 197 19.07 -10.36 26.75
N SER A 198 19.95 -11.32 26.44
CA SER A 198 21.26 -11.02 25.85
C SER A 198 21.14 -10.50 24.42
N GLY A 199 21.68 -9.30 24.18
CA GLY A 199 21.75 -8.69 22.85
C GLY A 199 20.74 -7.58 22.59
N GLU A 200 19.79 -7.35 23.51
CA GLU A 200 18.91 -6.18 23.43
C GLU A 200 19.62 -4.90 23.87
N SER A 201 19.30 -3.77 23.22
CA SER A 201 19.67 -2.44 23.69
C SER A 201 18.49 -1.81 24.42
N PHE A 202 18.76 -0.86 25.33
CA PHE A 202 17.68 -0.08 25.97
C PHE A 202 16.75 0.53 24.91
N THR A 203 17.28 1.06 23.82
CA THR A 203 16.49 1.68 22.75
C THR A 203 15.64 0.70 21.94
N SER A 204 16.01 -0.59 21.83
CA SER A 204 15.19 -1.59 21.11
C SER A 204 13.96 -2.05 21.90
N MET A 205 13.96 -1.88 23.23
CA MET A 205 12.86 -2.27 24.12
C MET A 205 11.64 -1.32 24.00
N PHE A 206 11.81 -0.13 23.43
CA PHE A 206 10.78 0.90 23.35
C PHE A 206 10.43 1.26 21.89
N PRO A 207 9.22 1.79 21.63
CA PRO A 207 8.91 2.40 20.35
C PRO A 207 9.67 3.72 20.18
N ALA A 208 9.92 4.11 18.92
CA ALA A 208 10.45 5.44 18.63
C ALA A 208 9.50 6.54 19.14
N ASP A 209 10.05 7.60 19.74
CA ASP A 209 9.25 8.69 20.27
C ASP A 209 8.57 9.49 19.16
N LYS A 210 7.24 9.57 19.22
CA LYS A 210 6.37 10.32 18.31
C LYS A 210 5.67 11.49 19.00
N GLY A 211 5.88 11.72 20.30
CA GLY A 211 5.15 12.72 21.09
C GLY A 211 5.27 14.13 20.51
N THR A 212 6.48 14.55 20.16
CA THR A 212 6.73 15.88 19.55
C THR A 212 5.99 16.07 18.24
N ALA A 213 5.94 15.04 17.38
CA ALA A 213 5.18 15.09 16.12
C ALA A 213 3.66 15.14 16.36
N LEU A 214 3.16 14.42 17.38
CA LEU A 214 1.74 14.42 17.76
C LEU A 214 1.31 15.76 18.39
N LEU A 215 2.16 16.40 19.19
CA LEU A 215 1.89 17.65 19.90
C LEU A 215 2.01 18.89 19.00
N ASN A 216 2.82 18.83 17.94
CA ASN A 216 2.97 19.90 16.94
C ASN A 216 2.01 19.77 15.74
N GLN A 217 1.01 18.88 15.81
CA GLN A 217 -0.10 18.85 14.84
C GLN A 217 -0.88 20.17 14.83
N THR A 218 -1.43 20.55 13.68
CA THR A 218 -2.30 21.72 13.53
C THR A 218 -3.74 21.28 13.22
N GLY A 219 -4.72 22.16 13.47
CA GLY A 219 -6.14 21.91 13.16
C GLY A 219 -6.89 20.93 14.07
N ILE A 220 -6.21 20.16 14.94
CA ILE A 220 -6.86 19.23 15.88
C ILE A 220 -7.26 19.86 17.22
N TRP A 221 -6.73 21.04 17.55
CA TRP A 221 -6.81 21.63 18.89
C TRP A 221 -8.06 22.48 19.10
N ASN A 222 -8.75 22.21 20.19
CA ASN A 222 -9.79 23.08 20.72
C ASN A 222 -9.18 24.08 21.71
N MET A 223 -9.71 25.31 21.73
CA MET A 223 -9.37 26.30 22.74
C MET A 223 -10.27 26.09 23.98
N PRO A 224 -9.71 25.83 25.17
CA PRO A 224 -10.50 25.69 26.39
C PRO A 224 -10.98 27.06 26.92
N THR A 225 -12.01 27.05 27.75
CA THR A 225 -12.57 28.26 28.37
C THR A 225 -12.01 28.46 29.78
N LEU A 226 -11.50 29.66 30.08
CA LEU A 226 -10.88 30.01 31.37
C LEU A 226 -11.84 30.76 32.29
N SER A 227 -12.10 30.22 33.48
CA SER A 227 -12.88 30.84 34.55
C SER A 227 -12.21 30.67 35.93
N GLY A 228 -12.70 31.37 36.96
CA GLY A 228 -12.06 31.42 38.28
C GLY A 228 -11.11 32.61 38.46
N ASN A 229 -10.12 32.47 39.33
CA ASN A 229 -9.22 33.55 39.78
C ASN A 229 -7.76 33.08 39.91
N ALA A 230 -6.86 33.97 40.32
CA ALA A 230 -5.41 33.71 40.41
C ALA A 230 -4.98 32.73 41.53
N ASN A 231 -5.91 32.30 42.41
CA ASN A 231 -5.66 31.17 43.31
C ASN A 231 -6.14 29.87 42.66
N GLU A 232 -7.41 29.83 42.24
CA GLU A 232 -8.05 28.63 41.71
C GLU A 232 -8.76 28.96 40.37
N MET A 233 -8.28 28.36 39.28
CA MET A 233 -8.82 28.51 37.92
C MET A 233 -9.43 27.19 37.44
N ALA A 234 -10.59 27.25 36.77
CA ALA A 234 -11.09 26.15 35.97
C ALA A 234 -10.78 26.39 34.48
N ILE A 235 -10.16 25.41 33.85
CA ILE A 235 -9.88 25.35 32.41
C ILE A 235 -10.88 24.35 31.81
N THR A 236 -12.08 24.82 31.48
CA THR A 236 -13.16 23.98 30.95
C THR A 236 -12.84 23.56 29.52
N LEU A 237 -12.79 22.25 29.29
CA LEU A 237 -12.38 21.63 28.03
C LEU A 237 -13.56 21.45 27.07
N ASN A 238 -13.31 21.59 25.77
CA ASN A 238 -14.23 21.14 24.74
C ASN A 238 -14.14 19.61 24.64
N THR A 239 -15.24 18.92 24.93
CA THR A 239 -15.31 17.45 24.97
C THR A 239 -15.24 16.77 23.60
N SER A 240 -15.28 17.54 22.50
CA SER A 240 -15.30 17.02 21.13
C SER A 240 -13.93 16.50 20.63
N GLY A 241 -12.85 16.85 21.31
CA GLY A 241 -11.48 16.51 20.91
C GLY A 241 -10.44 17.09 21.87
N PRO A 242 -9.15 17.02 21.53
CA PRO A 242 -8.09 17.47 22.43
C PRO A 242 -8.05 19.00 22.54
N ASN A 243 -7.56 19.50 23.67
CA ASN A 243 -7.51 20.93 23.99
C ASN A 243 -6.05 21.37 24.18
N GLN A 244 -5.69 22.53 23.66
CA GLN A 244 -4.36 23.11 23.84
C GLN A 244 -4.45 24.58 24.26
N ILE A 245 -3.54 25.00 25.12
CA ILE A 245 -3.34 26.40 25.50
C ILE A 245 -1.86 26.66 25.81
N THR A 246 -1.35 27.85 25.57
CA THR A 246 0.00 28.22 26.02
C THR A 246 0.00 28.62 27.50
N LEU A 247 1.09 28.34 28.21
CA LEU A 247 1.26 28.78 29.60
C LEU A 247 1.15 30.30 29.74
N ASN A 248 1.65 31.05 28.75
CA ASN A 248 1.51 32.51 28.70
C ASN A 248 0.04 32.99 28.53
N ALA A 249 -0.81 32.26 27.82
CA ALA A 249 -2.24 32.62 27.72
C ALA A 249 -2.97 32.43 29.06
N ILE A 250 -2.55 31.44 29.87
CA ILE A 250 -3.04 31.25 31.24
C ILE A 250 -2.61 32.44 32.14
N LYS A 251 -1.34 32.88 32.08
CA LYS A 251 -0.85 34.08 32.79
C LYS A 251 -1.67 35.32 32.41
N SER A 252 -1.81 35.55 31.09
CA SER A 252 -2.45 36.74 30.53
C SER A 252 -3.90 36.94 30.96
N LYS A 253 -4.62 35.88 31.37
CA LYS A 253 -6.01 35.92 31.84
C LYS A 253 -6.23 36.87 33.03
N PHE A 254 -5.21 37.10 33.87
CA PHE A 254 -5.31 37.92 35.08
C PHE A 254 -4.62 39.28 35.01
N GLY A 255 -4.25 39.75 33.81
CA GLY A 255 -3.69 41.09 33.59
C GLY A 255 -2.33 41.36 34.27
N THR A 256 -1.76 40.34 34.90
CA THR A 256 -0.47 40.32 35.59
C THR A 256 0.21 39.01 35.19
N SER A 257 1.54 38.95 35.19
CA SER A 257 2.30 37.73 34.80
C SER A 257 2.22 36.59 35.83
N VAL A 258 1.15 36.56 36.63
CA VAL A 258 0.89 35.62 37.73
C VAL A 258 0.19 34.39 37.18
N LEU A 259 0.73 33.21 37.49
CA LEU A 259 0.06 31.94 37.23
C LEU A 259 -0.96 31.63 38.33
N PRO A 260 -2.10 30.99 38.01
CA PRO A 260 -2.97 30.41 39.02
C PRO A 260 -2.19 29.40 39.86
N THR A 261 -2.39 29.40 41.18
CA THR A 261 -1.67 28.45 42.05
C THR A 261 -2.17 27.02 41.87
N LYS A 262 -3.48 26.86 41.59
CA LYS A 262 -4.12 25.60 41.21
C LYS A 262 -5.03 25.73 39.98
N ILE A 263 -5.13 24.65 39.21
CA ILE A 263 -6.04 24.50 38.07
C ILE A 263 -6.90 23.24 38.18
N SER A 264 -8.17 23.31 37.79
CA SER A 264 -9.00 22.15 37.46
C SER A 264 -9.30 22.11 35.96
N ILE A 265 -9.62 20.93 35.41
CA ILE A 265 -9.86 20.75 33.96
C ILE A 265 -11.23 20.10 33.64
N PRO A 266 -12.37 20.72 34.00
CA PRO A 266 -13.69 20.13 33.75
C PRO A 266 -13.90 19.73 32.28
N GLY A 267 -14.46 18.54 32.04
CA GLY A 267 -14.67 18.02 30.68
C GLY A 267 -13.49 17.19 30.13
N TYR A 268 -12.56 16.78 31.00
CA TYR A 268 -11.51 15.84 30.60
C TYR A 268 -12.06 14.46 30.24
N SER A 269 -11.41 13.83 29.28
CA SER A 269 -11.54 12.41 28.95
C SER A 269 -10.33 11.97 28.15
N GLN A 270 -10.23 10.68 27.83
CA GLN A 270 -9.17 10.15 26.97
C GLN A 270 -9.05 10.92 25.64
N LYS A 271 -10.19 11.34 25.05
CA LYS A 271 -10.25 12.09 23.78
C LYS A 271 -10.22 13.61 23.95
N SER A 272 -10.35 14.09 25.20
CA SER A 272 -10.35 15.51 25.58
C SER A 272 -9.31 15.74 26.69
N PRO A 273 -8.01 15.53 26.44
CA PRO A 273 -6.96 15.98 27.34
C PRO A 273 -6.71 17.49 27.23
N LEU A 274 -6.05 18.06 28.23
CA LEU A 274 -5.46 19.41 28.17
C LEU A 274 -3.94 19.32 27.98
N ILE A 275 -3.47 19.97 26.92
CA ILE A 275 -2.05 20.21 26.67
C ILE A 275 -1.74 21.68 27.02
N ILE A 276 -0.85 21.90 27.98
CA ILE A 276 -0.32 23.23 28.29
C ILE A 276 1.06 23.34 27.64
N LYS A 277 1.16 24.11 26.55
CA LYS A 277 2.42 24.31 25.82
C LYS A 277 3.27 25.37 26.52
N VAL A 278 4.47 24.98 26.92
CA VAL A 278 5.47 25.82 27.59
C VAL A 278 6.45 26.33 26.55
N GLN A 279 6.63 27.64 26.48
CA GLN A 279 7.51 28.27 25.49
C GLN A 279 8.85 28.66 26.12
N GLN A 280 9.89 28.86 25.32
CA GLN A 280 11.20 29.31 25.81
C GLN A 280 11.12 30.65 26.57
N SER A 281 10.15 31.50 26.24
CA SER A 281 9.82 32.75 26.93
C SER A 281 9.12 32.58 28.28
N ASP A 282 8.61 31.38 28.61
CA ASP A 282 8.06 31.07 29.92
C ASP A 282 9.14 30.72 30.96
N ILE A 283 10.38 30.44 30.51
CA ILE A 283 11.53 30.12 31.35
C ILE A 283 12.24 31.43 31.74
N VAL A 284 12.26 31.72 33.03
CA VAL A 284 12.93 32.89 33.62
C VAL A 284 14.03 32.40 34.55
N ASP A 285 15.26 32.89 34.37
CA ASP A 285 16.44 32.48 35.12
C ASP A 285 16.63 30.94 35.17
N GLY A 286 16.47 30.29 34.01
CA GLY A 286 16.55 28.83 33.87
C GLY A 286 15.40 28.05 34.52
N THR A 287 14.38 28.73 35.05
CA THR A 287 13.27 28.14 35.80
C THR A 287 11.92 28.41 35.14
N VAL A 288 11.04 27.40 35.07
CA VAL A 288 9.62 27.57 34.78
C VAL A 288 8.77 27.23 36.00
N SER A 289 7.79 28.08 36.28
CA SER A 289 6.72 27.81 37.25
C SER A 289 5.53 27.19 36.53
N LEU A 290 4.93 26.14 37.07
CA LEU A 290 3.73 25.49 36.52
C LEU A 290 2.58 25.48 37.54
N PRO A 291 1.32 25.70 37.13
CA PRO A 291 0.17 25.57 38.03
C PRO A 291 0.02 24.10 38.49
N SER A 292 -0.38 23.88 39.74
CA SER A 292 -0.67 22.52 40.24
C SER A 292 -2.11 22.10 39.89
N TYR A 293 -2.35 20.82 39.65
CA TYR A 293 -3.73 20.33 39.55
C TYR A 293 -4.45 20.37 40.91
N MET A 294 -5.68 20.87 40.91
CA MET A 294 -6.57 20.87 42.07
C MET A 294 -7.21 19.49 42.25
N TYR A 295 -6.51 18.64 43.00
CA TYR A 295 -7.01 17.33 43.41
C TYR A 295 -8.11 17.48 44.47
N ASP A 296 -9.25 16.83 44.25
CA ASP A 296 -10.29 16.59 45.25
C ASP A 296 -10.74 15.12 45.17
N ALA A 297 -10.33 14.33 46.16
CA ALA A 297 -10.63 12.90 46.27
C ALA A 297 -12.13 12.58 46.34
N ASN A 298 -12.95 13.52 46.83
CA ASN A 298 -14.38 13.29 47.07
C ASN A 298 -15.23 13.58 45.83
N ASN A 299 -14.62 14.10 44.76
CA ASN A 299 -15.30 14.45 43.55
C ASN A 299 -14.68 13.72 42.35
N ALA A 300 -15.41 12.79 41.76
CA ALA A 300 -14.93 12.01 40.60
C ALA A 300 -14.53 12.89 39.39
N GLN A 301 -15.05 14.12 39.29
CA GLN A 301 -14.68 15.10 38.27
C GLN A 301 -13.38 15.87 38.58
N TYR A 302 -12.83 15.74 39.80
CA TYR A 302 -11.59 16.39 40.26
C TYR A 302 -10.56 15.43 40.87
N GLY A 303 -10.90 14.15 41.05
CA GLY A 303 -10.00 13.14 41.62
C GLY A 303 -8.98 12.55 40.64
N SER A 304 -9.19 12.67 39.32
CA SER A 304 -8.34 11.99 38.32
C SER A 304 -7.90 12.85 37.13
N GLY A 305 -8.22 14.15 37.09
CA GLY A 305 -7.90 15.00 35.93
C GLY A 305 -6.40 15.26 35.73
N SER A 306 -5.56 15.07 36.74
CA SER A 306 -4.09 15.12 36.59
C SER A 306 -3.57 14.15 35.52
N ARG A 307 -4.24 13.01 35.32
CA ARG A 307 -3.93 12.01 34.27
C ARG A 307 -4.29 12.46 32.85
N TYR A 308 -5.00 13.58 32.72
CA TYR A 308 -5.39 14.19 31.44
C TYR A 308 -4.79 15.59 31.24
N LEU A 309 -3.82 15.96 32.08
CA LEU A 309 -3.02 17.18 32.01
C LEU A 309 -1.59 16.84 31.58
N LEU A 310 -1.13 17.44 30.47
CA LEU A 310 0.25 17.34 30.00
C LEU A 310 0.85 18.73 29.82
N PHE A 311 2.01 18.96 30.44
CA PHE A 311 2.89 20.08 30.15
C PHE A 311 3.81 19.70 28.99
N ASP A 312 3.61 20.34 27.84
CA ASP A 312 4.44 20.17 26.64
C ASP A 312 5.62 21.13 26.70
N LEU A 313 6.82 20.57 26.91
CA LEU A 313 8.12 21.23 26.87
C LEU A 313 8.96 20.69 25.68
N SER A 314 8.33 20.14 24.64
CA SER A 314 9.05 19.52 23.50
C SER A 314 9.96 20.49 22.74
N ASP A 315 9.60 21.77 22.71
CA ASP A 315 10.40 22.85 22.11
C ASP A 315 11.53 23.37 23.02
N ILE A 316 11.61 22.91 24.27
CA ILE A 316 12.65 23.31 25.23
C ILE A 316 13.86 22.38 25.09
N SER A 317 15.07 22.97 25.09
CA SER A 317 16.33 22.23 25.05
C SER A 317 17.33 22.77 26.07
N GLY A 318 18.30 21.94 26.46
CA GLY A 318 19.24 22.29 27.53
C GLY A 318 18.63 22.04 28.92
N SER A 319 19.14 22.73 29.95
CA SER A 319 18.69 22.54 31.33
C SER A 319 17.51 23.44 31.68
N VAL A 320 16.49 22.88 32.35
CA VAL A 320 15.33 23.62 32.86
C VAL A 320 14.96 23.15 34.26
N SER A 321 14.83 24.10 35.19
CA SER A 321 14.29 23.87 36.53
C SER A 321 12.76 24.02 36.50
N ILE A 322 12.00 23.07 37.05
CA ILE A 322 10.54 23.09 37.07
C ILE A 322 10.04 23.11 38.51
N LYS A 323 9.19 24.08 38.86
CA LYS A 323 8.58 24.21 40.19
C LYS A 323 7.08 24.48 40.10
N ALA A 324 6.32 24.17 41.15
CA ALA A 324 4.94 24.63 41.26
C ALA A 324 4.88 26.17 41.37
N ALA A 325 3.80 26.77 40.84
CA ALA A 325 3.56 28.22 40.87
C ALA A 325 3.44 28.80 42.29
N GLN A 326 3.04 27.95 43.25
CA GLN A 326 3.06 28.25 44.68
C GLN A 326 3.92 27.21 45.39
N SER A 327 4.87 27.69 46.20
CA SER A 327 5.74 26.83 47.03
C SER A 327 4.92 25.97 47.99
N GLY A 328 5.33 24.71 48.18
CA GLY A 328 4.62 23.72 49.00
C GLY A 328 3.40 23.04 48.36
N ASN A 329 2.91 23.49 47.21
CA ASN A 329 1.96 22.70 46.42
C ASN A 329 2.72 21.59 45.66
N PRO A 330 2.26 20.32 45.66
CA PRO A 330 2.84 19.28 44.82
C PRO A 330 2.69 19.64 43.34
N LEU A 331 3.67 19.25 42.52
CA LEU A 331 3.60 19.43 41.08
C LEU A 331 2.80 18.27 40.48
N ARG A 332 1.58 18.55 40.02
CA ARG A 332 0.65 17.53 39.52
C ARG A 332 0.39 17.68 38.02
N GLY A 333 0.39 16.57 37.31
CA GLY A 333 0.25 16.50 35.85
C GLY A 333 1.52 15.96 35.19
N SER A 334 1.40 15.49 33.97
CA SER A 334 2.52 14.88 33.24
C SER A 334 3.41 15.93 32.56
N ILE A 335 4.67 15.59 32.31
CA ILE A 335 5.70 16.45 31.72
C ILE A 335 6.34 15.73 30.53
N TYR A 336 6.24 16.32 29.34
CA TYR A 336 6.92 15.83 28.14
C TYR A 336 8.01 16.83 27.73
N ALA A 337 9.26 16.48 27.99
CA ALA A 337 10.44 17.33 27.81
C ALA A 337 11.62 16.55 27.15
N PRO A 338 11.39 15.83 26.03
CA PRO A 338 12.33 14.86 25.45
C PRO A 338 13.72 15.43 25.13
N ASN A 339 13.81 16.74 24.90
CA ASN A 339 15.02 17.45 24.50
C ASN A 339 15.74 18.17 25.67
N ALA A 340 15.12 18.21 26.86
CA ALA A 340 15.60 18.99 28.01
C ALA A 340 16.09 18.11 29.19
N SER A 341 17.13 18.59 29.87
CA SER A 341 17.54 18.11 31.19
C SER A 341 16.63 18.77 32.23
N VAL A 342 15.68 18.02 32.78
CA VAL A 342 14.70 18.53 33.75
C VAL A 342 15.25 18.40 35.17
N THR A 343 15.25 19.50 35.91
CA THR A 343 15.52 19.52 37.35
C THR A 343 14.25 19.86 38.12
N LEU A 344 13.86 19.04 39.09
CA LEU A 344 12.95 19.45 40.16
C LEU A 344 13.82 19.95 41.33
N PRO A 345 13.83 21.26 41.63
CA PRO A 345 14.67 21.83 42.68
C PRO A 345 14.13 21.46 44.07
N SER A 346 14.98 21.57 45.10
CA SER A 346 14.59 21.42 46.50
C SER A 346 13.54 22.47 46.88
N SER A 347 12.27 22.06 46.82
CA SER A 347 11.11 22.95 46.93
C SER A 347 10.03 22.43 47.88
N ASN A 348 10.37 21.38 48.62
CA ASN A 348 9.54 20.74 49.65
C ASN A 348 8.14 20.34 49.15
N MET A 349 8.10 19.65 48.00
CA MET A 349 6.87 19.20 47.35
C MET A 349 7.04 17.85 46.65
N ALA A 350 5.95 17.08 46.56
CA ALA A 350 5.91 15.85 45.77
C ALA A 350 5.71 16.14 44.26
N PHE A 351 6.07 15.20 43.41
CA PHE A 351 5.70 15.17 41.99
C PHE A 351 4.68 14.06 41.75
N GLU A 352 3.51 14.38 41.21
CA GLU A 352 2.43 13.42 40.95
C GLU A 352 2.07 13.44 39.46
N GLY A 353 2.68 12.56 38.67
CA GLY A 353 2.55 12.60 37.22
C GLY A 353 3.34 11.52 36.50
N GLN A 354 3.54 11.73 35.20
CA GLN A 354 4.45 10.98 34.35
C GLN A 354 5.49 11.93 33.76
N LEU A 355 6.72 11.49 33.56
CA LEU A 355 7.79 12.30 32.99
C LEU A 355 8.51 11.56 31.87
N ILE A 356 8.64 12.22 30.72
CA ILE A 356 9.60 11.89 29.67
C ILE A 356 10.58 13.07 29.57
N ALA A 357 11.89 12.82 29.72
CA ALA A 357 12.91 13.85 29.58
C ALA A 357 14.20 13.34 28.93
N LYS A 358 15.06 14.26 28.50
CA LYS A 358 16.44 13.91 28.09
C LYS A 358 17.22 13.36 29.29
N ASN A 359 17.29 14.15 30.35
CA ASN A 359 17.86 13.77 31.65
C ASN A 359 16.90 14.24 32.76
N PHE A 360 16.97 13.64 33.94
CA PHE A 360 16.11 14.03 35.07
C PHE A 360 16.87 14.08 36.40
N THR A 361 16.75 15.19 37.11
CA THR A 361 17.33 15.38 38.44
C THR A 361 16.21 15.76 39.42
N ASN A 362 16.07 15.04 40.54
CA ASN A 362 15.10 15.39 41.58
C ASN A 362 15.80 15.69 42.92
N LEU A 363 15.88 16.98 43.26
CA LEU A 363 16.52 17.50 44.47
C LEU A 363 15.54 17.67 45.65
N ASN A 364 14.30 17.15 45.55
CA ASN A 364 13.30 17.25 46.62
C ASN A 364 13.55 16.25 47.76
N GLN A 365 14.68 16.40 48.43
CA GLN A 365 15.02 15.69 49.66
C GLN A 365 13.84 15.74 50.64
N GLY A 366 13.38 14.58 51.11
CA GLY A 366 12.21 14.47 51.99
C GLY A 366 10.88 14.15 51.30
N TYR A 367 10.75 14.30 49.98
CA TYR A 367 9.48 14.17 49.26
C TYR A 367 9.45 13.05 48.20
N GLU A 368 8.26 12.77 47.70
CA GLU A 368 7.92 11.53 46.99
C GLU A 368 7.61 11.82 45.50
N ILE A 369 7.82 10.79 44.66
CA ILE A 369 7.25 10.75 43.31
C ILE A 369 6.06 9.80 43.36
N HIS A 370 4.88 10.24 42.90
CA HIS A 370 3.68 9.40 42.77
C HIS A 370 3.29 9.19 41.32
N THR A 371 2.82 7.99 41.01
CA THR A 371 2.45 7.62 39.64
C THR A 371 1.09 8.16 39.22
N ASN A 372 1.08 9.02 38.20
CA ASN A 372 -0.13 9.44 37.50
C ASN A 372 0.17 9.47 35.99
N LEU A 373 0.04 8.32 35.33
CA LEU A 373 0.26 8.22 33.88
C LEU A 373 -0.65 9.16 33.10
N PHE A 374 -0.15 9.70 31.98
CA PHE A 374 -0.99 10.43 31.05
C PHE A 374 -1.86 9.45 30.25
N ASP A 375 -3.18 9.54 30.41
CA ASP A 375 -4.16 8.70 29.70
C ASP A 375 -4.62 9.32 28.36
N GLY A 376 -4.34 10.61 28.14
CA GLY A 376 -4.81 11.36 26.99
C GLY A 376 -4.28 10.81 25.65
N VAL A 377 -5.15 10.79 24.65
CA VAL A 377 -4.80 10.41 23.27
C VAL A 377 -5.15 11.53 22.29
N LEU A 378 -4.32 11.66 21.26
CA LEU A 378 -4.47 12.63 20.19
C LEU A 378 -4.83 11.90 18.89
N PRO A 379 -5.66 12.48 18.00
CA PRO A 379 -5.86 11.96 16.65
C PRO A 379 -4.53 11.77 15.92
N THR A 380 -4.44 10.72 15.11
CA THR A 380 -3.29 10.45 14.25
C THR A 380 -3.73 9.71 12.99
N ALA A 381 -2.89 9.74 11.94
CA ALA A 381 -3.12 8.94 10.75
C ALA A 381 -3.06 7.45 11.11
N CYS A 382 -4.02 6.65 10.62
CA CYS A 382 -3.91 5.20 10.78
C CYS A 382 -2.68 4.67 10.06
N PRO A 383 -1.98 3.66 10.62
CA PRO A 383 -0.89 3.02 9.93
C PRO A 383 -1.43 2.41 8.63
N SER A 384 -0.71 2.66 7.54
CA SER A 384 -1.15 2.22 6.22
C SER A 384 0.01 1.71 5.38
N THR A 385 -0.32 0.92 4.36
CA THR A 385 0.64 0.39 3.40
C THR A 385 -0.02 0.21 2.03
N THR A 386 0.76 -0.06 0.99
CA THR A 386 0.28 -0.27 -0.38
C THR A 386 1.03 -1.44 -1.02
N ALA A 387 0.39 -2.12 -1.97
CA ALA A 387 1.02 -3.15 -2.79
C ALA A 387 0.80 -2.82 -4.27
N ASN A 388 1.87 -2.86 -5.07
CA ASN A 388 1.74 -2.83 -6.51
C ASN A 388 1.19 -4.18 -7.01
N ILE A 389 0.21 -4.14 -7.90
CA ILE A 389 -0.31 -5.33 -8.57
C ILE A 389 -0.11 -5.17 -10.08
N SER A 390 0.85 -5.93 -10.60
CA SER A 390 1.19 -5.97 -12.03
C SER A 390 1.44 -7.40 -12.49
N LEU A 391 1.21 -7.64 -13.78
CA LEU A 391 1.37 -8.92 -14.46
C LEU A 391 1.63 -8.72 -15.96
N ASP A 392 1.99 -9.80 -16.67
CA ASP A 392 2.37 -9.74 -18.08
C ASP A 392 1.19 -10.04 -19.03
N THR A 393 1.34 -9.64 -20.29
CA THR A 393 0.44 -9.99 -21.39
C THR A 393 1.21 -10.27 -22.67
N THR A 394 0.74 -11.25 -23.44
CA THR A 394 1.31 -11.66 -24.74
C THR A 394 0.21 -11.77 -25.80
N VAL A 395 0.60 -11.60 -27.06
CA VAL A 395 -0.21 -11.83 -28.25
C VAL A 395 0.53 -12.85 -29.11
N ASP A 396 -0.11 -13.99 -29.40
CA ASP A 396 0.45 -15.09 -30.19
C ASP A 396 1.86 -15.53 -29.70
N GLY A 397 2.08 -15.46 -28.39
CA GLY A 397 3.34 -15.79 -27.72
C GLY A 397 4.41 -14.68 -27.72
N ALA A 398 4.13 -13.50 -28.27
CA ALA A 398 5.04 -12.35 -28.32
C ALA A 398 4.54 -11.17 -27.46
N VAL A 399 5.45 -10.26 -27.11
CA VAL A 399 5.10 -9.01 -26.41
C VAL A 399 4.26 -8.11 -27.34
N PRO A 400 3.07 -7.61 -26.93
CA PRO A 400 2.23 -6.75 -27.76
C PRO A 400 2.94 -5.45 -28.15
N THR A 401 2.97 -5.16 -29.45
CA THR A 401 3.70 -4.01 -30.01
C THR A 401 2.92 -2.70 -29.90
N SER A 402 1.59 -2.77 -29.76
CA SER A 402 0.67 -1.66 -29.53
C SER A 402 0.24 -1.61 -28.06
N SER A 403 0.25 -0.40 -27.48
CA SER A 403 -0.49 -0.07 -26.25
C SER A 403 -1.95 0.21 -26.59
N GLY A 404 -2.89 -0.15 -25.71
CA GLY A 404 -4.27 0.33 -25.80
C GLY A 404 -5.29 -0.62 -26.44
N GLN A 405 -5.06 -1.94 -26.43
CA GLN A 405 -5.98 -2.92 -27.05
C GLN A 405 -6.74 -3.78 -26.05
N PHE A 406 -6.13 -4.12 -24.92
CA PHE A 406 -6.69 -5.03 -23.94
C PHE A 406 -7.07 -4.26 -22.67
N VAL A 407 -8.33 -4.40 -22.25
CA VAL A 407 -8.87 -3.86 -21.00
C VAL A 407 -8.95 -4.98 -19.98
N PHE A 408 -8.26 -4.80 -18.85
CA PHE A 408 -8.25 -5.73 -17.73
C PHE A 408 -8.90 -5.12 -16.51
N ASP A 409 -9.74 -5.89 -15.85
CA ASP A 409 -10.38 -5.53 -14.60
C ASP A 409 -9.71 -6.23 -13.43
N ILE A 410 -9.57 -5.51 -12.31
CA ILE A 410 -9.32 -6.08 -10.99
C ILE A 410 -10.51 -5.82 -10.08
N THR A 411 -10.99 -6.90 -9.47
CA THR A 411 -12.13 -6.91 -8.54
C THR A 411 -11.69 -7.52 -7.22
N ARG A 412 -12.16 -6.99 -6.09
CA ARG A 412 -11.87 -7.56 -4.77
C ARG A 412 -12.88 -8.67 -4.46
N VAL A 413 -12.38 -9.87 -4.22
CA VAL A 413 -13.16 -11.08 -3.88
C VAL A 413 -13.44 -11.12 -2.38
N SER A 414 -12.43 -10.83 -1.57
CA SER A 414 -12.56 -10.78 -0.11
C SER A 414 -11.54 -9.85 0.54
N ALA A 415 -11.82 -9.44 1.78
CA ALA A 415 -10.99 -8.57 2.61
C ALA A 415 -11.23 -8.90 4.09
N PRO A 416 -10.33 -8.54 5.01
CA PRO A 416 -10.57 -8.63 6.44
C PRO A 416 -11.72 -7.70 6.91
N ASP A 417 -12.39 -8.08 7.99
CA ASP A 417 -13.45 -7.27 8.61
C ASP A 417 -12.95 -5.85 8.95
N GLY A 418 -13.74 -4.84 8.57
CA GLY A 418 -13.40 -3.44 8.78
C GLY A 418 -12.43 -2.85 7.74
N ALA A 419 -12.07 -3.57 6.68
CA ALA A 419 -11.47 -2.96 5.49
C ALA A 419 -12.43 -1.95 4.82
N ALA A 420 -11.88 -0.88 4.25
CA ALA A 420 -12.66 0.10 3.47
C ALA A 420 -13.24 -0.52 2.19
N ASP A 421 -14.31 0.07 1.65
CA ASP A 421 -14.91 -0.38 0.38
C ASP A 421 -13.93 -0.23 -0.80
N PHE A 422 -13.93 -1.22 -1.70
CA PHE A 422 -13.12 -1.22 -2.91
C PHE A 422 -14.02 -1.15 -4.15
N ALA A 423 -13.81 -0.13 -4.98
CA ALA A 423 -14.38 -0.08 -6.32
C ALA A 423 -13.48 -0.84 -7.30
N GLN A 424 -14.09 -1.62 -8.20
CA GLN A 424 -13.40 -2.24 -9.33
C GLN A 424 -12.55 -1.20 -10.07
N GLN A 425 -11.35 -1.62 -10.49
CA GLN A 425 -10.46 -0.81 -11.32
C GLN A 425 -10.24 -1.50 -12.65
N SER A 426 -10.25 -0.70 -13.72
CA SER A 426 -9.97 -1.14 -15.08
C SER A 426 -8.71 -0.46 -15.58
N VAL A 427 -7.78 -1.22 -16.16
CA VAL A 427 -6.59 -0.67 -16.83
C VAL A 427 -6.53 -1.14 -18.28
N THR A 428 -6.04 -0.27 -19.15
CA THR A 428 -5.70 -0.64 -20.52
C THR A 428 -4.20 -0.89 -20.61
N ASN A 429 -3.81 -2.02 -21.19
CA ASN A 429 -2.42 -2.47 -21.17
C ASN A 429 -1.44 -1.54 -21.91
N THR A 430 -0.20 -1.51 -21.44
CA THR A 430 0.89 -0.72 -22.04
C THR A 430 2.09 -1.61 -22.34
N LYS A 431 2.11 -2.18 -23.57
CA LYS A 431 3.26 -2.90 -24.15
C LYS A 431 3.82 -4.03 -23.29
N GLY A 432 3.08 -5.13 -23.20
CA GLY A 432 3.53 -6.35 -22.49
C GLY A 432 3.21 -6.39 -21.01
N SER A 433 2.93 -5.25 -20.37
CA SER A 433 2.57 -5.20 -18.96
C SER A 433 1.15 -4.69 -18.75
N ILE A 434 0.52 -5.24 -17.71
CA ILE A 434 -0.73 -4.83 -17.10
C ILE A 434 -0.36 -4.36 -15.69
N ASP A 435 -0.38 -3.06 -15.44
CA ASP A 435 -0.04 -2.47 -14.13
C ASP A 435 -1.27 -1.75 -13.57
N PHE A 436 -1.82 -2.27 -12.47
CA PHE A 436 -2.90 -1.63 -11.72
C PHE A 436 -2.37 -0.63 -10.69
N GLY A 437 -1.05 -0.46 -10.57
CA GLY A 437 -0.44 0.40 -9.58
C GLY A 437 -0.72 -0.11 -8.15
N ASN A 438 -0.80 0.83 -7.21
CA ASN A 438 -1.24 0.56 -5.84
C ASN A 438 -2.77 0.52 -5.81
N VAL A 439 -3.34 -0.69 -5.80
CA VAL A 439 -4.79 -0.88 -6.00
C VAL A 439 -5.65 -0.30 -4.87
N GLU A 440 -5.21 -0.43 -3.62
CA GLU A 440 -5.80 0.30 -2.49
C GLU A 440 -4.75 0.60 -1.41
N THR A 441 -5.12 1.50 -0.49
CA THR A 441 -4.33 1.81 0.71
C THR A 441 -4.84 0.96 1.87
N TYR A 442 -4.04 -0.01 2.29
CA TYR A 442 -4.41 -0.95 3.35
C TYR A 442 -4.24 -0.33 4.73
N THR A 443 -5.30 -0.24 5.52
CA THR A 443 -5.28 0.21 6.94
C THR A 443 -5.64 -0.89 7.94
N THR A 444 -6.04 -2.07 7.45
CA THR A 444 -6.46 -3.23 8.26
C THR A 444 -5.55 -4.41 7.93
N ALA A 445 -5.00 -5.06 8.96
CA ALA A 445 -4.20 -6.27 8.79
C ALA A 445 -5.09 -7.48 8.46
N GLY A 446 -4.60 -8.39 7.61
CA GLY A 446 -5.34 -9.55 7.13
C GLY A 446 -5.04 -9.85 5.66
N THR A 447 -5.78 -10.80 5.09
CA THR A 447 -5.62 -11.22 3.69
C THR A 447 -6.70 -10.59 2.83
N TYR A 448 -6.29 -9.84 1.83
CA TYR A 448 -7.12 -9.33 0.75
C TYR A 448 -6.96 -10.25 -0.45
N VAL A 449 -8.05 -10.57 -1.14
CA VAL A 449 -8.03 -11.42 -2.34
C VAL A 449 -8.64 -10.66 -3.49
N TYR A 450 -7.92 -10.59 -4.61
CA TYR A 450 -8.40 -9.99 -5.85
C TYR A 450 -8.48 -11.02 -6.96
N LYS A 451 -9.41 -10.78 -7.89
CA LYS A 451 -9.56 -11.48 -9.15
C LYS A 451 -9.23 -10.50 -10.28
N VAL A 452 -8.34 -10.91 -11.16
CA VAL A 452 -7.97 -10.20 -12.39
C VAL A 452 -8.50 -10.98 -13.60
N SER A 453 -9.22 -10.29 -14.48
CA SER A 453 -9.78 -10.84 -15.72
C SER A 453 -9.64 -9.86 -16.88
N GLU A 454 -9.59 -10.38 -18.09
CA GLU A 454 -9.75 -9.57 -19.30
C GLU A 454 -11.24 -9.27 -19.52
N GLU A 455 -11.59 -8.00 -19.68
CA GLU A 455 -12.97 -7.55 -19.96
C GLU A 455 -13.18 -7.34 -21.46
N SER A 456 -12.15 -6.89 -22.18
CA SER A 456 -12.22 -6.71 -23.64
C SER A 456 -10.85 -6.81 -24.30
N PRO A 457 -10.67 -7.69 -25.29
CA PRO A 457 -9.40 -7.80 -26.03
C PRO A 457 -9.29 -6.85 -27.23
N GLY A 458 -10.36 -6.10 -27.56
CA GLY A 458 -10.47 -5.37 -28.82
C GLY A 458 -10.87 -6.25 -30.01
N SER A 459 -11.13 -5.64 -31.17
CA SER A 459 -11.78 -6.31 -32.32
C SER A 459 -10.88 -7.24 -33.15
N ASP A 460 -9.56 -7.17 -32.97
CA ASP A 460 -8.58 -7.96 -33.74
C ASP A 460 -8.17 -9.27 -33.04
N TYR A 461 -8.74 -9.58 -31.88
CA TYR A 461 -8.29 -10.64 -30.97
C TYR A 461 -9.43 -11.51 -30.46
N ASN A 462 -9.15 -12.77 -30.16
CA ASN A 462 -10.14 -13.69 -29.59
C ASN A 462 -10.33 -13.38 -28.09
N PRO A 463 -11.56 -13.51 -27.54
CA PRO A 463 -11.80 -13.34 -26.10
C PRO A 463 -10.96 -14.31 -25.26
N ASN A 464 -10.26 -13.79 -24.24
CA ASN A 464 -9.55 -14.61 -23.27
C ASN A 464 -10.38 -14.80 -21.99
N SER A 465 -10.66 -16.06 -21.62
CA SER A 465 -11.39 -16.42 -20.40
C SER A 465 -10.46 -16.76 -19.21
N GLN A 466 -9.15 -16.56 -19.37
CA GLN A 466 -8.17 -16.72 -18.30
C GLN A 466 -8.47 -15.77 -17.14
N VAL A 467 -8.26 -16.26 -15.93
CA VAL A 467 -8.43 -15.51 -14.69
C VAL A 467 -7.21 -15.77 -13.83
N PHE A 468 -6.67 -14.72 -13.23
CA PHE A 468 -5.68 -14.83 -12.17
C PHE A 468 -6.26 -14.31 -10.86
N TYR A 469 -5.78 -14.86 -9.77
CA TYR A 469 -6.08 -14.36 -8.44
C TYR A 469 -4.79 -13.93 -7.75
N VAL A 470 -4.87 -12.89 -6.92
CA VAL A 470 -3.74 -12.39 -6.13
C VAL A 470 -4.18 -12.16 -4.70
N THR A 471 -3.44 -12.74 -3.76
CA THR A 471 -3.57 -12.43 -2.35
C THR A 471 -2.62 -11.28 -2.00
N VAL A 472 -3.10 -10.27 -1.29
CA VAL A 472 -2.27 -9.29 -0.60
C VAL A 472 -2.39 -9.55 0.90
N VAL A 473 -1.32 -10.06 1.50
CA VAL A 473 -1.27 -10.34 2.94
C VAL A 473 -0.69 -9.12 3.64
N VAL A 474 -1.53 -8.43 4.41
CA VAL A 474 -1.18 -7.23 5.17
C VAL A 474 -0.90 -7.63 6.62
N SER A 475 0.28 -7.28 7.13
CA SER A 475 0.74 -7.69 8.46
C SER A 475 1.38 -6.54 9.24
N GLY A 476 1.32 -6.64 10.57
CA GLY A 476 1.73 -5.60 11.51
C GLY A 476 0.56 -4.94 12.25
N SER A 477 0.85 -3.98 13.12
CA SER A 477 -0.16 -3.24 13.91
C SER A 477 0.17 -1.75 14.06
N SER A 478 1.43 -1.42 14.35
CA SER A 478 1.95 -0.04 14.42
C SER A 478 2.62 0.44 13.13
N THR A 479 3.07 -0.51 12.31
CA THR A 479 3.64 -0.32 10.97
C THR A 479 3.10 -1.47 10.12
N LEU A 480 2.42 -1.17 9.01
CA LEU A 480 1.88 -2.21 8.13
C LEU A 480 2.83 -2.51 6.97
N SER A 481 2.90 -3.78 6.59
CA SER A 481 3.59 -4.27 5.41
C SER A 481 2.67 -5.18 4.60
N ALA A 482 2.81 -5.16 3.28
CA ALA A 482 1.98 -5.95 2.37
C ALA A 482 2.87 -6.83 1.47
N VAL A 483 2.46 -8.09 1.28
CA VAL A 483 3.14 -9.05 0.41
C VAL A 483 2.12 -9.65 -0.57
N THR A 484 2.47 -9.67 -1.86
CA THR A 484 1.67 -10.25 -2.95
C THR A 484 2.05 -11.70 -3.23
N GLN A 485 1.06 -12.53 -3.56
CA GLN A 485 1.26 -13.87 -4.13
C GLN A 485 0.15 -14.17 -5.14
N TRP A 486 0.53 -14.69 -6.31
CA TRP A 486 -0.36 -14.97 -7.43
C TRP A 486 -0.75 -16.45 -7.52
N TYR A 487 -1.96 -16.69 -8.05
CA TYR A 487 -2.60 -17.99 -8.20
C TYR A 487 -3.40 -18.09 -9.51
N THR A 488 -3.61 -19.30 -10.01
CA THR A 488 -4.43 -19.59 -11.21
C THR A 488 -5.84 -20.11 -10.88
N ASP A 489 -6.19 -20.27 -9.61
CA ASP A 489 -7.47 -20.81 -9.16
C ASP A 489 -8.08 -20.02 -8.00
N GLU A 490 -9.41 -20.04 -7.90
CA GLU A 490 -10.19 -19.32 -6.90
C GLU A 490 -9.94 -19.78 -5.45
N ASN A 491 -9.43 -21.00 -5.25
CA ASN A 491 -9.12 -21.53 -3.92
C ASN A 491 -7.70 -21.23 -3.46
N MET A 492 -6.91 -20.47 -4.24
CA MET A 492 -5.50 -20.13 -3.97
C MET A 492 -4.61 -21.38 -3.74
N THR A 493 -4.83 -22.45 -4.51
CA THR A 493 -4.11 -23.72 -4.34
C THR A 493 -2.95 -23.91 -5.32
N GLN A 494 -2.97 -23.23 -6.47
CA GLN A 494 -1.99 -23.33 -7.54
C GLN A 494 -1.29 -21.98 -7.74
N THR A 495 -0.13 -21.81 -7.10
CA THR A 495 0.69 -20.60 -7.20
C THR A 495 1.33 -20.42 -8.58
N VAL A 496 1.48 -19.17 -9.02
CA VAL A 496 2.24 -18.79 -10.23
C VAL A 496 3.23 -17.66 -9.91
N THR A 497 4.43 -17.69 -10.48
CA THR A 497 5.48 -16.67 -10.24
C THR A 497 5.45 -15.55 -11.28
N SER A 498 5.06 -15.86 -12.51
CA SER A 498 4.92 -14.92 -13.62
C SER A 498 3.55 -15.12 -14.26
N PRO A 499 2.47 -14.55 -13.68
CA PRO A 499 1.16 -14.55 -14.30
C PRO A 499 1.21 -13.81 -15.64
N THR A 500 0.70 -14.44 -16.70
CA THR A 500 0.69 -13.87 -18.05
C THR A 500 -0.64 -14.16 -18.74
N PHE A 501 -1.31 -13.11 -19.22
CA PHE A 501 -2.45 -13.24 -20.14
C PHE A 501 -1.97 -13.60 -21.54
N ALA A 502 -2.41 -14.75 -22.06
CA ALA A 502 -2.00 -15.28 -23.37
C ALA A 502 -3.09 -15.07 -24.44
N ASN A 503 -3.06 -13.91 -25.09
CA ASN A 503 -4.06 -13.51 -26.08
C ASN A 503 -3.69 -13.99 -27.49
N THR A 504 -4.69 -14.13 -28.37
CA THR A 504 -4.48 -14.63 -29.73
C THR A 504 -5.21 -13.77 -30.75
N THR A 505 -4.64 -13.61 -31.94
CA THR A 505 -5.28 -12.83 -33.03
C THR A 505 -6.47 -13.56 -33.65
N VAL A 506 -7.47 -12.80 -34.10
CA VAL A 506 -8.52 -13.32 -34.99
C VAL A 506 -7.90 -13.56 -36.38
N PRO A 507 -7.94 -14.77 -36.95
CA PRO A 507 -7.41 -15.03 -38.27
C PRO A 507 -8.13 -14.20 -39.35
N LYS A 508 -7.40 -13.24 -39.94
CA LYS A 508 -7.92 -12.41 -41.03
C LYS A 508 -7.96 -13.23 -42.32
N VAL A 509 -9.15 -13.62 -42.76
CA VAL A 509 -9.38 -14.45 -43.95
C VAL A 509 -10.17 -13.71 -45.03
N GLY A 510 -10.11 -14.22 -46.26
CA GLY A 510 -10.91 -13.78 -47.41
C GLY A 510 -11.05 -14.91 -48.43
N GLY A 511 -11.60 -14.58 -49.60
CA GLY A 511 -11.86 -15.57 -50.65
C GLY A 511 -11.71 -15.04 -52.06
N PHE A 512 -12.09 -15.87 -53.01
CA PHE A 512 -12.19 -15.47 -54.42
C PHE A 512 -13.38 -16.13 -55.10
N ASP A 513 -13.82 -15.57 -56.22
CA ASP A 513 -14.62 -16.27 -57.20
C ASP A 513 -13.96 -16.21 -58.58
N LEU A 514 -14.43 -17.06 -59.48
CA LEU A 514 -13.83 -17.23 -60.80
C LEU A 514 -14.91 -17.23 -61.88
N THR A 515 -14.82 -16.27 -62.79
CA THR A 515 -15.66 -16.14 -63.97
C THR A 515 -14.91 -16.65 -65.19
N LYS A 516 -15.53 -17.56 -65.96
CA LYS A 516 -14.97 -17.98 -67.24
C LYS A 516 -15.47 -17.11 -68.37
N LYS A 517 -14.56 -16.43 -69.06
CA LYS A 517 -14.86 -15.68 -70.29
C LYS A 517 -14.46 -16.51 -71.52
N LEU A 518 -15.34 -16.51 -72.51
CA LEU A 518 -15.08 -17.07 -73.83
C LEU A 518 -15.24 -15.98 -74.88
N ILE A 519 -14.26 -15.87 -75.79
CA ILE A 519 -14.31 -15.00 -76.95
C ILE A 519 -14.35 -15.90 -78.18
N ASP A 520 -15.44 -15.85 -78.92
CA ASP A 520 -15.61 -16.56 -80.19
C ASP A 520 -16.24 -15.63 -81.22
N SER A 521 -15.46 -14.64 -81.64
CA SER A 521 -15.89 -13.59 -82.59
C SER A 521 -16.23 -14.12 -83.98
N ASN A 522 -15.93 -15.40 -84.26
CA ASN A 522 -16.11 -16.04 -85.56
C ASN A 522 -17.22 -17.12 -85.55
N GLY A 523 -17.82 -17.43 -84.39
CA GLY A 523 -18.86 -18.45 -84.25
C GLY A 523 -18.36 -19.87 -84.52
N LEU A 524 -17.11 -20.17 -84.15
CA LEU A 524 -16.42 -21.45 -84.39
C LEU A 524 -16.87 -22.56 -83.43
N LEU A 525 -17.33 -22.21 -82.23
CA LEU A 525 -17.91 -23.16 -81.29
C LEU A 525 -19.40 -23.38 -81.62
N PRO A 526 -19.84 -24.61 -81.94
CA PRO A 526 -21.25 -24.86 -82.27
C PRO A 526 -22.17 -24.48 -81.10
N SER A 527 -23.28 -23.80 -81.40
CA SER A 527 -24.22 -23.28 -80.38
C SER A 527 -24.91 -24.36 -79.53
N THR A 528 -24.82 -25.63 -79.94
CA THR A 528 -25.28 -26.81 -79.18
C THR A 528 -24.27 -27.31 -78.15
N VAL A 529 -23.04 -26.77 -78.14
CA VAL A 529 -21.92 -27.22 -77.28
C VAL A 529 -21.67 -26.20 -76.16
N SER A 530 -21.73 -26.67 -74.92
CA SER A 530 -21.45 -25.87 -73.71
C SER A 530 -20.34 -26.57 -72.91
N PRO A 531 -19.06 -26.30 -73.23
CA PRO A 531 -17.94 -27.00 -72.60
C PRO A 531 -17.76 -26.57 -71.14
N ASN A 532 -17.34 -27.52 -70.32
CA ASN A 532 -16.83 -27.26 -68.98
C ASN A 532 -15.32 -27.00 -69.07
N TYR A 533 -14.84 -25.99 -68.37
CA TYR A 533 -13.43 -25.65 -68.21
C TYR A 533 -12.99 -26.01 -66.79
N THR A 534 -11.81 -26.62 -66.65
CA THR A 534 -11.26 -27.04 -65.36
C THR A 534 -10.09 -26.13 -65.00
N ILE A 535 -10.27 -25.32 -63.95
CA ILE A 535 -9.22 -24.45 -63.39
C ILE A 535 -8.70 -25.07 -62.10
N THR A 536 -7.38 -25.25 -62.01
CA THR A 536 -6.70 -25.63 -60.77
C THR A 536 -6.23 -24.36 -60.05
N TYR A 537 -6.43 -24.28 -58.74
CA TYR A 537 -5.88 -23.21 -57.91
C TYR A 537 -4.84 -23.75 -56.93
N SER A 538 -3.80 -22.96 -56.70
CA SER A 538 -2.61 -23.33 -55.94
C SER A 538 -2.10 -22.17 -55.10
N TYR A 539 -1.60 -22.49 -53.90
CA TYR A 539 -0.89 -21.57 -53.01
C TYR A 539 0.02 -22.37 -52.08
N ASN A 540 0.99 -21.69 -51.47
CA ASN A 540 2.05 -22.30 -50.64
C ASN A 540 2.79 -23.45 -51.36
N GLY A 541 2.99 -23.33 -52.68
CA GLY A 541 3.72 -24.30 -53.50
C GLY A 541 2.94 -25.58 -53.85
N SER A 542 1.67 -25.72 -53.45
CA SER A 542 0.86 -26.93 -53.65
C SER A 542 -0.46 -26.62 -54.35
N ILE A 543 -0.99 -27.61 -55.07
CA ILE A 543 -2.37 -27.59 -55.59
C ILE A 543 -3.33 -27.76 -54.42
N GLN A 544 -4.36 -26.91 -54.36
CA GLN A 544 -5.30 -26.83 -53.24
C GLN A 544 -6.71 -27.26 -53.65
N GLY A 545 -7.06 -27.14 -54.94
CA GLY A 545 -8.27 -27.71 -55.49
C GLY A 545 -8.50 -27.38 -56.97
N THR A 546 -9.61 -27.89 -57.51
CA THR A 546 -10.06 -27.64 -58.89
C THR A 546 -11.48 -27.08 -58.91
N LEU A 547 -11.73 -26.16 -59.83
CA LEU A 547 -13.03 -25.56 -60.11
C LEU A 547 -13.46 -25.93 -61.53
N THR A 548 -14.70 -26.36 -61.69
CA THR A 548 -15.31 -26.66 -62.99
C THR A 548 -16.35 -25.60 -63.32
N VAL A 549 -16.16 -24.88 -64.43
CA VAL A 549 -16.93 -23.68 -64.77
C VAL A 549 -17.28 -23.65 -66.26
N LYS A 550 -18.45 -23.11 -66.62
CA LYS A 550 -18.87 -22.89 -68.02
C LYS A 550 -18.62 -21.47 -68.48
N ALA A 551 -18.51 -21.25 -69.79
CA ALA A 551 -18.41 -19.90 -70.36
C ALA A 551 -19.60 -19.02 -69.92
N GLY A 552 -19.30 -17.81 -69.43
CA GLY A 552 -20.27 -16.87 -68.87
C GLY A 552 -20.69 -17.16 -67.43
N GLN A 553 -20.22 -18.25 -66.82
CA GLN A 553 -20.52 -18.60 -65.42
C GLN A 553 -19.45 -18.08 -64.48
N THR A 554 -19.87 -17.63 -63.30
CA THR A 554 -19.03 -17.40 -62.11
C THR A 554 -19.22 -18.55 -61.12
N VAL A 555 -18.13 -19.07 -60.55
CA VAL A 555 -18.12 -20.08 -59.48
C VAL A 555 -17.34 -19.59 -58.28
N ALA A 556 -17.85 -19.83 -57.07
CA ALA A 556 -17.17 -19.46 -55.84
C ALA A 556 -15.96 -20.38 -55.58
N GLY A 557 -14.84 -19.78 -55.19
CA GLY A 557 -13.72 -20.48 -54.56
C GLY A 557 -13.88 -20.55 -53.04
N PRO A 558 -12.87 -21.04 -52.31
CA PRO A 558 -12.87 -21.01 -50.84
C PRO A 558 -12.90 -19.57 -50.30
N SER A 559 -13.63 -19.37 -49.19
CA SER A 559 -13.86 -18.06 -48.55
C SER A 559 -13.11 -17.85 -47.23
N THR A 560 -12.32 -18.83 -46.79
CA THR A 560 -11.60 -18.85 -45.51
C THR A 560 -10.07 -18.90 -45.69
N ILE A 561 -9.58 -18.37 -46.81
CA ILE A 561 -8.14 -18.34 -47.12
C ILE A 561 -7.48 -17.20 -46.33
N PRO A 562 -6.33 -17.42 -45.66
CA PRO A 562 -5.63 -16.35 -44.95
C PRO A 562 -5.31 -15.15 -45.85
N ALA A 563 -5.55 -13.93 -45.34
CA ALA A 563 -5.20 -12.70 -46.03
C ALA A 563 -3.68 -12.61 -46.28
N GLY A 564 -3.29 -12.05 -47.43
CA GLY A 564 -1.92 -12.05 -47.91
C GLY A 564 -1.51 -13.32 -48.67
N THR A 565 -2.33 -14.39 -48.66
CA THR A 565 -2.06 -15.58 -49.49
C THR A 565 -2.14 -15.21 -50.97
N VAL A 566 -1.08 -15.54 -51.72
CA VAL A 566 -1.05 -15.40 -53.18
C VAL A 566 -1.55 -16.69 -53.82
N ILE A 567 -2.63 -16.58 -54.60
CA ILE A 567 -3.26 -17.68 -55.35
C ILE A 567 -2.78 -17.63 -56.80
N SER A 568 -2.29 -18.77 -57.29
CA SER A 568 -1.95 -18.98 -58.71
C SER A 568 -2.93 -19.97 -59.32
N PHE A 569 -3.42 -19.64 -60.52
CA PHE A 569 -4.38 -20.44 -61.28
C PHE A 569 -3.75 -21.06 -62.52
N SER A 570 -4.20 -22.25 -62.90
CA SER A 570 -3.86 -22.90 -64.17
C SER A 570 -5.10 -23.56 -64.78
N GLU A 571 -5.25 -23.46 -66.09
CA GLU A 571 -6.37 -24.07 -66.81
C GLU A 571 -5.90 -25.33 -67.53
N ALA A 572 -6.67 -26.42 -67.42
CA ALA A 572 -6.48 -27.59 -68.25
C ALA A 572 -6.82 -27.26 -69.71
N MET A 573 -5.96 -27.67 -70.65
CA MET A 573 -6.17 -27.41 -72.08
C MET A 573 -7.58 -27.86 -72.51
N PRO A 574 -8.42 -26.96 -73.06
CA PRO A 574 -9.77 -27.32 -73.47
C PRO A 574 -9.78 -28.34 -74.62
N ALA A 575 -10.90 -29.03 -74.81
CA ALA A 575 -11.06 -29.96 -75.93
C ALA A 575 -10.90 -29.26 -77.29
N ASN A 576 -10.26 -29.93 -78.25
CA ASN A 576 -10.05 -29.41 -79.60
C ASN A 576 -11.38 -29.13 -80.32
N VAL A 577 -11.45 -28.01 -81.03
CA VAL A 577 -12.59 -27.62 -81.88
C VAL A 577 -12.15 -27.66 -83.33
N THR A 578 -12.86 -28.41 -84.17
CA THR A 578 -12.50 -28.62 -85.58
C THR A 578 -12.46 -27.29 -86.34
N GLY A 579 -11.32 -26.99 -86.98
CA GLY A 579 -11.11 -25.76 -87.74
C GLY A 579 -10.74 -24.53 -86.90
N ALA A 580 -10.59 -24.68 -85.58
CA ALA A 580 -10.21 -23.61 -84.67
C ALA A 580 -8.97 -23.97 -83.84
N ALA A 581 -8.31 -22.95 -83.30
CA ALA A 581 -7.23 -23.06 -82.32
C ALA A 581 -7.57 -22.24 -81.08
N TRP A 582 -7.19 -22.76 -79.91
CA TRP A 582 -7.33 -22.06 -78.64
C TRP A 582 -6.17 -21.11 -78.43
N LYS A 583 -6.49 -19.83 -78.19
CA LYS A 583 -5.56 -18.86 -77.61
C LYS A 583 -5.95 -18.69 -76.14
N LEU A 584 -5.04 -19.07 -75.26
CA LEU A 584 -5.18 -18.96 -73.80
C LEU A 584 -4.41 -17.73 -73.34
N ASP A 585 -5.08 -16.83 -72.61
CA ASP A 585 -4.41 -15.70 -71.97
C ASP A 585 -3.67 -16.15 -70.71
N SER A 586 -2.63 -15.42 -70.30
CA SER A 586 -1.97 -15.64 -69.01
C SER A 586 -2.95 -15.37 -67.86
N ILE A 587 -3.23 -16.37 -67.05
CA ILE A 587 -4.16 -16.24 -65.93
C ILE A 587 -3.49 -15.42 -64.80
N PRO A 588 -4.12 -14.33 -64.30
CA PRO A 588 -3.53 -13.53 -63.24
C PRO A 588 -3.48 -14.29 -61.92
N SER A 589 -2.38 -14.16 -61.18
CA SER A 589 -2.38 -14.46 -59.74
C SER A 589 -3.06 -13.33 -58.96
N ILE A 590 -3.67 -13.67 -57.82
CA ILE A 590 -4.28 -12.70 -56.90
C ILE A 590 -3.68 -12.82 -55.51
N THR A 591 -3.75 -11.74 -54.73
CA THR A 591 -3.50 -11.77 -53.29
C THR A 591 -4.83 -11.62 -52.56
N ILE A 592 -5.16 -12.55 -51.66
CA ILE A 592 -6.39 -12.50 -50.87
C ILE A 592 -6.34 -11.34 -49.89
N ALA A 593 -7.36 -10.47 -49.91
CA ALA A 593 -7.54 -9.40 -48.94
C ALA A 593 -8.48 -9.82 -47.80
N ALA A 594 -8.23 -9.32 -46.58
CA ALA A 594 -9.04 -9.64 -45.41
C ALA A 594 -10.49 -9.15 -45.57
N GLY A 595 -11.46 -10.02 -45.29
CA GLY A 595 -12.89 -9.73 -45.34
C GLY A 595 -13.46 -9.52 -46.75
N GLN A 596 -12.70 -9.83 -47.81
CA GLN A 596 -13.08 -9.56 -49.20
C GLN A 596 -13.12 -10.83 -50.06
N THR A 597 -13.94 -10.80 -51.10
CA THR A 597 -13.92 -11.78 -52.20
C THR A 597 -13.27 -11.13 -53.43
N SER A 598 -12.14 -11.68 -53.88
CA SER A 598 -11.47 -11.22 -55.10
C SER A 598 -12.10 -11.87 -56.34
N HIS A 599 -12.51 -11.06 -57.32
CA HIS A 599 -13.07 -11.56 -58.58
C HIS A 599 -11.98 -11.86 -59.61
N VAL A 600 -11.90 -13.10 -60.11
CA VAL A 600 -10.95 -13.54 -61.14
C VAL A 600 -11.68 -13.79 -62.45
N THR A 601 -11.14 -13.34 -63.57
CA THR A 601 -11.65 -13.70 -64.91
C THR A 601 -10.60 -14.49 -65.68
N VAL A 602 -10.97 -15.67 -66.17
CA VAL A 602 -10.11 -16.50 -67.02
C VAL A 602 -10.66 -16.51 -68.44
N THR A 603 -9.91 -15.95 -69.39
CA THR A 603 -10.35 -15.76 -70.78
C THR A 603 -9.71 -16.78 -71.71
N ASN A 604 -10.54 -17.45 -72.53
CA ASN A 604 -10.08 -18.16 -73.72
C ASN A 604 -10.65 -17.48 -74.96
N GLU A 605 -9.87 -17.48 -76.04
CA GLU A 605 -10.29 -17.03 -77.37
C GLU A 605 -10.20 -18.19 -78.38
N LEU A 606 -11.24 -18.41 -79.19
CA LEU A 606 -11.14 -19.24 -80.39
C LEU A 606 -10.74 -18.37 -81.58
N VAL A 607 -9.70 -18.80 -82.29
CA VAL A 607 -9.30 -18.24 -83.58
C VAL A 607 -9.36 -19.32 -84.67
N PRO A 608 -9.58 -18.99 -85.95
CA PRO A 608 -9.51 -19.96 -87.04
C PRO A 608 -8.13 -20.63 -87.08
N ALA A 609 -8.08 -21.95 -87.29
CA ALA A 609 -6.83 -22.66 -87.47
C ALA A 609 -6.17 -22.27 -88.81
N LEU A 610 -4.88 -21.94 -88.80
CA LEU A 610 -4.14 -21.66 -90.04
C LEU A 610 -4.11 -22.90 -90.94
N VAL A 611 -4.65 -22.78 -92.16
CA VAL A 611 -4.52 -23.81 -93.19
C VAL A 611 -3.12 -23.71 -93.80
N VAL A 612 -2.21 -24.57 -93.35
CA VAL A 612 -0.93 -24.80 -94.06
C VAL A 612 -1.21 -25.72 -95.24
N LEU A 613 -1.27 -25.15 -96.44
CA LEU A 613 -1.38 -25.93 -97.67
C LEU A 613 -0.07 -26.74 -97.90
N PRO A 614 -0.14 -28.05 -98.19
CA PRO A 614 1.06 -28.85 -98.45
C PRO A 614 1.68 -28.46 -99.79
N ASN A 615 2.96 -28.09 -99.76
CA ASN A 615 3.74 -27.73 -100.93
C ASN A 615 4.17 -28.98 -101.72
N THR A 616 3.43 -29.36 -102.76
CA THR A 616 3.84 -30.39 -103.73
C THR A 616 4.77 -29.79 -104.79
N GLY A 617 6.07 -30.09 -104.70
CA GLY A 617 7.09 -29.48 -105.57
C GLY A 617 7.20 -30.09 -106.99
N GLY A 618 7.88 -29.37 -107.90
CA GLY A 618 8.11 -29.85 -109.28
C GLY A 618 8.80 -28.88 -110.25
N ALA A 619 10.11 -28.63 -110.03
CA ALA A 619 11.17 -28.28 -111.01
C ALA A 619 10.95 -27.30 -112.22
N GLY A 620 11.83 -26.28 -112.30
CA GLY A 620 12.21 -25.53 -113.52
C GLY A 620 11.39 -24.25 -113.79
N ILE A 621 11.96 -23.10 -114.16
CA ILE A 621 13.33 -22.69 -114.53
C ILE A 621 13.60 -21.22 -114.12
N ALA A 622 14.86 -20.78 -114.18
CA ALA A 622 15.42 -19.49 -113.72
C ALA A 622 14.58 -18.22 -114.02
N SER A 623 14.64 -17.13 -113.23
CA SER A 623 15.85 -16.28 -113.13
C SER A 623 15.69 -15.00 -112.27
N TRP A 624 16.84 -14.38 -111.93
CA TRP A 624 17.09 -13.06 -111.31
C TRP A 624 16.91 -12.86 -109.78
N TRP A 625 18.00 -12.35 -109.19
CA TRP A 625 18.29 -11.93 -107.80
C TRP A 625 18.10 -10.38 -107.68
N PRO A 626 18.21 -9.68 -106.51
CA PRO A 626 19.11 -9.99 -105.38
C PRO A 626 18.70 -9.64 -103.93
N LEU A 627 19.64 -9.94 -103.02
CA LEU A 627 19.77 -9.53 -101.63
C LEU A 627 19.34 -8.08 -101.31
N PHE A 628 18.89 -7.90 -100.06
CA PHE A 628 19.61 -6.99 -99.15
C PHE A 628 19.71 -7.59 -97.73
N ILE A 629 20.93 -7.60 -97.18
CA ILE A 629 21.23 -7.83 -95.77
C ILE A 629 21.46 -6.45 -95.14
N ILE A 630 20.85 -6.15 -93.99
CA ILE A 630 21.44 -5.26 -92.98
C ILE A 630 21.25 -5.87 -91.58
N SER A 631 22.28 -5.67 -90.75
CA SER A 631 22.57 -6.29 -89.46
C SER A 631 21.96 -5.60 -88.24
N GLY A 632 21.70 -6.40 -87.19
CA GLY A 632 22.38 -6.26 -85.89
C GLY A 632 21.95 -5.17 -84.89
N PHE A 633 21.59 -5.60 -83.67
CA PHE A 633 22.02 -5.12 -82.33
C PHE A 633 21.12 -5.90 -81.33
N ALA A 634 21.57 -6.90 -80.56
CA ALA A 634 22.61 -6.91 -79.52
C ALA A 634 22.23 -6.09 -78.26
N ALA A 635 21.69 -6.79 -77.26
CA ALA A 635 21.80 -6.42 -75.84
C ALA A 635 21.85 -7.71 -75.01
N LEU A 636 23.07 -8.16 -74.70
CA LEU A 636 23.35 -9.23 -73.76
C LEU A 636 23.58 -8.59 -72.38
N LEU A 637 22.97 -9.12 -71.32
CA LEU A 637 23.58 -9.06 -70.00
C LEU A 637 23.18 -10.26 -69.17
N ALA A 638 24.15 -11.16 -68.97
CA ALA A 638 24.03 -12.36 -68.18
C ALA A 638 24.83 -12.22 -66.90
N VAL A 639 24.18 -12.50 -65.76
CA VAL A 639 24.76 -13.08 -64.55
C VAL A 639 23.62 -13.90 -63.92
N GLY A 640 23.73 -15.16 -63.53
CA GLY A 640 24.87 -16.07 -63.55
C GLY A 640 24.68 -17.08 -62.44
N MET A 641 24.16 -18.27 -62.73
CA MET A 641 24.16 -19.38 -61.76
C MET A 641 25.58 -19.94 -61.67
N LEU A 642 26.21 -19.84 -60.50
CA LEU A 642 27.33 -20.68 -60.13
C LEU A 642 27.03 -21.38 -58.81
N ILE A 643 26.73 -22.67 -58.87
CA ILE A 643 26.85 -23.55 -57.72
C ILE A 643 28.32 -23.96 -57.64
N GLN A 644 28.99 -23.58 -56.55
CA GLN A 644 30.14 -24.35 -56.09
C GLN A 644 30.19 -24.35 -54.57
N ALA A 645 30.09 -25.53 -53.97
CA ALA A 645 30.36 -25.72 -52.56
C ALA A 645 31.86 -25.93 -52.35
N GLN A 646 32.44 -25.31 -51.32
CA GLN A 646 33.35 -26.02 -50.42
C GLN A 646 33.57 -25.29 -49.09
N ARG A 647 33.88 -26.08 -48.07
CA ARG A 647 34.27 -25.65 -46.72
C ARG A 647 35.66 -24.97 -46.77
N SER A 648 35.93 -23.96 -45.93
CA SER A 648 36.67 -24.16 -44.65
C SER A 648 37.30 -22.91 -44.00
N ARG A 649 37.00 -22.74 -42.70
CA ARG A 649 37.89 -22.28 -41.59
C ARG A 649 38.33 -20.79 -41.49
N PRO A 650 38.82 -20.36 -40.29
CA PRO A 650 38.57 -19.01 -39.75
C PRO A 650 39.83 -18.16 -39.44
N GLY A 651 39.60 -16.97 -38.86
CA GLY A 651 40.59 -16.00 -38.36
C GLY A 651 40.44 -14.67 -39.12
N THR A 652 40.43 -13.50 -38.48
CA THR A 652 40.71 -13.12 -37.08
C THR A 652 39.76 -12.02 -36.63
#